data_AF-A0A1E4T3Y9-F1
#
_entry.id   AF-A0A1E4T3Y9-F1
#
_cell.length_a   1.000
_cell.length_b   1.000
_cell.length_c   1.000
_cell.angle_alpha   90.00
_cell.angle_beta   90.00
_cell.angle_gamma   90.00
#
_symmetry.space_group_name_H-M   'P 1'
#
loop_
_entity.id
_entity.type
_entity.pdbx_description
1 polymer ?
#
loop_
_entity_poly.entity_id
_entity_poly.type
_entity_poly.pdbx_seq_one_letter_code
_entity_poly.pdbx_strand_id
1 'polypeptide(L)'
;SIPPELLNRFKTFSLFQNAPKTFFAALARSLRLVTYNPQEYIVKAGEQARSMYWILRGTVGVTSTDGEAVYAELAAGSFFGEIGILFNRPRTATVVARTKVLLGVLTKDALSIVLYDYPTIERLIRDEGQERLAMQEKRISRPSLYQQSVMQDALRPTIPLHQFINSPVDNIDNSISTREFLRSLPIFKTLPSDLFHELALSVEIKNFKTMEYIFRKGSVGRDIYFVVFGEVEVLNPDIPNRVFARLGSGKYFGEMAFLTSLSDDDNSKSTETRSADIRAVSDCEVLIVKGHTLEDLCKRYPTVAEDMKATAGERLKINDSVGNLIHSTEITPQDRITVDSLIASHESDIGIRNQESEKPSFRTASAASSTTDISADNTPFKNFSFDTHAATTATATTTTNTTLNNDTSLIPPPQARKSVQLSIPTMNPTGGSIYRYNNPPRLPFQYTSHDHRLRLNSINHGRRRSSVLINGPLPDSLFLKIFSYLNLPNLMRMSSVCRRWKQLIYLGSDLFKVLDLTPWSRDLNDEGLIQITNFVGSRPEVIDISSCFHITDESFSYLINEVGIRGSIKKLIMKNNWNISAMAIMDLSIVGAELNTIDLSNCRKVKDDVIERLISSKYDSKFGCQKLTNLNLSYCKYLSDKTMMLFATNASDRLTSLDLTRCTTITDNGYSFWAQTQFPQLQRLILRDCTFLSDNAITSLASSCPNLRELDLTFCCVLTDNSLAILYLCCKYLTSLNLSFCGSAVSDNSLVSISRLPYLEKLLVTGCIRVTRQGVDMLLSNSKSIKYLDLSQCPRANVYQGTNVEPFEKKPGTRDAYLKVSPFDRIVKVVL
;
A
#
# COMPACT_ATOMS: atom_id res chain seq x y z
N SER A 1 -11.18 46.49 30.97
CA SER A 1 -10.19 46.09 29.95
C SER A 1 -10.50 44.68 29.48
N ILE A 2 -10.08 44.29 28.27
CA ILE A 2 -10.24 42.91 27.78
C ILE A 2 -9.12 42.04 28.40
N PRO A 3 -9.40 40.83 28.91
CA PRO A 3 -8.36 39.93 29.40
C PRO A 3 -7.37 39.54 28.28
N PRO A 4 -6.05 39.61 28.52
CA PRO A 4 -5.06 39.29 27.48
C PRO A 4 -5.13 37.82 27.03
N GLU A 5 -5.55 36.92 27.92
CA GLU A 5 -5.83 35.51 27.58
C GLU A 5 -6.91 35.36 26.51
N LEU A 6 -7.95 36.20 26.53
CA LEU A 6 -9.03 36.16 25.55
C LEU A 6 -8.51 36.56 24.16
N LEU A 7 -7.71 37.64 24.10
CA LEU A 7 -7.06 38.12 22.87
C LEU A 7 -6.01 37.14 22.34
N ASN A 8 -5.34 36.37 23.21
CA ASN A 8 -4.43 35.31 22.77
C ASN A 8 -5.18 34.07 22.27
N ARG A 9 -6.31 33.70 22.88
CA ARG A 9 -7.19 32.62 22.36
C ARG A 9 -7.78 32.97 21.01
N PHE A 10 -8.17 34.22 20.74
CA PHE A 10 -8.67 34.59 19.41
C PHE A 10 -7.64 34.43 18.26
N LYS A 11 -6.34 34.38 18.56
CA LYS A 11 -5.28 34.10 17.57
C LYS A 11 -5.09 32.62 17.26
N THR A 12 -5.59 31.70 18.09
CA THR A 12 -5.43 30.24 17.85
C THR A 12 -6.46 29.70 16.84
N PHE A 13 -7.44 30.52 16.44
CA PHE A 13 -8.41 30.19 15.39
C PHE A 13 -7.72 30.36 14.03
N SER A 14 -7.56 29.26 13.28
CA SER A 14 -6.94 29.22 11.94
C SER A 14 -7.49 30.29 10.99
N LEU A 15 -8.82 30.44 10.95
CA LEU A 15 -9.54 31.41 10.12
C LEU A 15 -9.16 32.90 10.38
N PHE A 16 -8.56 33.22 11.53
CA PHE A 16 -8.26 34.59 11.94
C PHE A 16 -6.76 34.85 12.21
N GLN A 17 -5.85 33.92 11.92
CA GLN A 17 -4.41 34.09 12.23
C GLN A 17 -3.80 35.38 11.63
N ASN A 18 -4.29 35.81 10.47
CA ASN A 18 -3.84 37.01 9.76
C ASN A 18 -4.68 38.27 10.06
N ALA A 19 -5.64 38.23 10.99
CA ALA A 19 -6.51 39.36 11.30
C ALA A 19 -5.79 40.45 12.14
N PRO A 20 -6.06 41.75 11.90
CA PRO A 20 -5.40 42.84 12.61
C PRO A 20 -5.82 42.91 14.08
N LYS A 21 -4.91 43.39 14.94
CA LYS A 21 -5.14 43.51 16.40
C LYS A 21 -6.36 44.38 16.75
N THR A 22 -6.74 45.31 15.88
CA THR A 22 -7.92 46.17 16.01
C THR A 22 -9.23 45.40 15.83
N PHE A 23 -9.30 44.46 14.89
CA PHE A 23 -10.46 43.57 14.70
C PHE A 23 -10.71 42.75 15.98
N PHE A 24 -9.68 42.12 16.53
CA PHE A 24 -9.81 41.36 17.78
C PHE A 24 -10.24 42.24 18.98
N ALA A 25 -9.79 43.50 19.02
CA ALA A 25 -10.22 44.45 20.05
C ALA A 25 -11.69 44.87 19.88
N ALA A 26 -12.18 45.05 18.65
CA ALA A 26 -13.59 45.33 18.37
C ALA A 26 -14.47 44.11 18.69
N LEU A 27 -14.11 42.93 18.18
CA LEU A 27 -14.78 41.66 18.45
C LEU A 27 -14.94 41.39 19.95
N ALA A 28 -13.86 41.55 20.72
CA ALA A 28 -13.85 41.31 22.15
C ALA A 28 -14.58 42.38 23.00
N ARG A 29 -14.95 43.55 22.45
CA ARG A 29 -15.86 44.50 23.11
C ARG A 29 -17.33 44.14 22.89
N SER A 30 -17.65 43.48 21.79
CA SER A 30 -19.02 43.11 21.40
C SER A 30 -19.44 41.71 21.87
N LEU A 31 -18.50 40.91 22.38
CA LEU A 31 -18.68 39.50 22.72
C LEU A 31 -19.19 39.30 24.16
N ARG A 32 -20.38 38.70 24.31
CA ARG A 32 -20.98 38.36 25.61
C ARG A 32 -20.56 36.95 26.05
N LEU A 33 -19.97 36.83 27.24
CA LEU A 33 -19.63 35.52 27.82
C LEU A 33 -20.89 34.82 28.37
N VAL A 34 -21.07 33.54 28.05
CA VAL A 34 -22.16 32.68 28.55
C VAL A 34 -21.59 31.31 28.92
N THR A 35 -22.03 30.73 30.05
CA THR A 35 -21.60 29.40 30.49
C THR A 35 -22.76 28.42 30.38
N TYR A 36 -22.48 27.22 29.88
CA TYR A 36 -23.40 26.09 29.80
C TYR A 36 -22.83 24.90 30.60
N ASN A 37 -23.69 24.09 31.22
CA ASN A 37 -23.32 22.86 31.92
C ASN A 37 -23.43 21.62 30.98
N PRO A 38 -22.86 20.45 31.34
CA PRO A 38 -22.96 19.24 30.52
C PRO A 38 -24.40 18.87 30.15
N GLN A 39 -24.60 18.41 28.92
CA GLN A 39 -25.87 18.06 28.27
C GLN A 39 -26.88 19.22 28.08
N GLU A 40 -26.52 20.48 28.34
CA GLU A 40 -27.36 21.62 27.97
C GLU A 40 -27.33 21.88 26.46
N TYR A 41 -28.50 22.13 25.87
CA TYR A 41 -28.66 22.54 24.48
C TYR A 41 -28.26 24.01 24.32
N ILE A 42 -27.27 24.29 23.47
CA ILE A 42 -26.79 25.64 23.16
C ILE A 42 -27.52 26.20 21.93
N VAL A 43 -27.82 25.31 20.97
CA VAL A 43 -28.51 25.56 19.71
C VAL A 43 -29.31 24.30 19.36
N LYS A 44 -30.51 24.45 18.79
CA LYS A 44 -31.24 23.33 18.16
C LYS A 44 -31.39 23.55 16.66
N ALA A 45 -31.37 22.47 15.89
CA ALA A 45 -31.69 22.51 14.46
C ALA A 45 -33.09 23.10 14.23
N GLY A 46 -33.27 23.85 13.14
CA GLY A 46 -34.53 24.54 12.80
C GLY A 46 -34.77 25.86 13.53
N GLU A 47 -34.03 26.20 14.60
CA GLU A 47 -34.16 27.51 15.25
C GLU A 47 -33.70 28.66 14.35
N GLN A 48 -34.16 29.90 14.62
CA GLN A 48 -33.64 31.09 13.95
C GLN A 48 -32.22 31.42 14.43
N ALA A 49 -31.29 31.61 13.49
CA ALA A 49 -29.90 31.90 13.79
C ALA A 49 -29.67 33.37 14.18
N ARG A 50 -29.56 33.63 15.50
CA ARG A 50 -29.43 34.99 16.06
C ARG A 50 -28.03 35.33 16.62
N SER A 51 -27.15 34.33 16.76
CA SER A 51 -25.79 34.52 17.34
C SER A 51 -24.79 33.46 16.86
N MET A 52 -23.50 33.81 16.83
CA MET A 52 -22.36 32.90 16.64
C MET A 52 -21.67 32.66 18.00
N TYR A 53 -21.06 31.48 18.18
CA TYR A 53 -20.47 31.04 19.44
C TYR A 53 -19.01 30.63 19.22
N TRP A 54 -18.10 31.18 20.03
CA TRP A 54 -16.69 30.77 20.12
C TRP A 54 -16.50 29.95 21.40
N ILE A 55 -15.89 28.78 21.29
CA ILE A 55 -15.62 27.92 22.44
C ILE A 55 -14.34 28.38 23.12
N LEU A 56 -14.46 28.97 24.31
CA LEU A 56 -13.33 29.51 25.08
C LEU A 56 -12.76 28.49 26.05
N ARG A 57 -13.61 27.58 26.56
CA ARG A 57 -13.25 26.43 27.42
C ARG A 57 -14.33 25.35 27.32
N GLY A 58 -13.93 24.08 27.32
CA GLY A 58 -14.84 22.92 27.25
C GLY A 58 -15.04 22.37 25.82
N THR A 59 -15.94 21.39 25.67
CA THR A 59 -16.30 20.77 24.37
C THR A 59 -17.82 20.70 24.16
N VAL A 60 -18.26 20.74 22.90
CA VAL A 60 -19.67 20.64 22.46
C VAL A 60 -19.81 19.60 21.35
N GLY A 61 -20.87 18.79 21.39
CA GLY A 61 -21.22 17.86 20.33
C GLY A 61 -22.20 18.51 19.35
N VAL A 62 -21.91 18.42 18.06
CA VAL A 62 -22.85 18.72 16.99
C VAL A 62 -23.62 17.45 16.69
N THR A 63 -24.96 17.49 16.81
CA THR A 63 -25.81 16.29 16.75
C THR A 63 -26.96 16.44 15.76
N SER A 64 -27.60 15.32 15.47
CA SER A 64 -28.92 15.28 14.84
C SER A 64 -29.98 16.07 15.64
N THR A 65 -31.11 16.34 14.97
CA THR A 65 -32.36 16.86 15.56
C THR A 65 -32.80 16.08 16.81
N ASP A 66 -32.59 14.78 16.74
CA ASP A 66 -33.00 13.71 17.66
C ASP A 66 -31.88 13.34 18.66
N GLY A 67 -30.69 13.95 18.54
CA GLY A 67 -29.58 13.80 19.49
C GLY A 67 -28.79 12.48 19.40
N GLU A 68 -29.32 11.44 18.75
CA GLU A 68 -28.71 10.11 18.67
C GLU A 68 -27.38 10.10 17.90
N ALA A 69 -27.36 10.65 16.68
CA ALA A 69 -26.15 10.75 15.87
C ALA A 69 -25.32 11.99 16.24
N VAL A 70 -24.03 11.79 16.53
CA VAL A 70 -23.03 12.85 16.73
C VAL A 70 -22.25 13.03 15.43
N TYR A 71 -22.34 14.21 14.82
CA TYR A 71 -21.70 14.50 13.52
C TYR A 71 -20.29 15.06 13.65
N ALA A 72 -19.99 15.73 14.77
CA ALA A 72 -18.68 16.23 15.16
C ALA A 72 -18.65 16.55 16.67
N GLU A 73 -17.47 16.58 17.28
CA GLU A 73 -17.26 17.26 18.56
C GLU A 73 -16.28 18.42 18.36
N LEU A 74 -16.59 19.58 18.95
CA LEU A 74 -15.84 20.83 18.81
C LEU A 74 -15.28 21.24 20.17
N ALA A 75 -14.01 21.61 20.20
CA ALA A 75 -13.27 21.92 21.43
C ALA A 75 -12.99 23.42 21.58
N ALA A 76 -12.40 23.81 22.71
CA ALA A 76 -11.95 25.18 22.95
C ALA A 76 -10.91 25.61 21.89
N GLY A 77 -11.19 26.70 21.17
CA GLY A 77 -10.48 27.08 19.94
C GLY A 77 -11.27 26.84 18.65
N SER A 78 -12.46 26.22 18.71
CA SER A 78 -13.43 26.13 17.61
C SER A 78 -14.60 27.11 17.79
N PHE A 79 -15.31 27.41 16.70
CA PHE A 79 -16.52 28.24 16.70
C PHE A 79 -17.63 27.58 15.87
N PHE A 80 -18.89 27.98 16.10
CA PHE A 80 -20.06 27.47 15.38
C PHE A 80 -21.23 28.47 15.37
N GLY A 81 -22.20 28.23 14.48
CA GLY A 81 -23.43 29.03 14.34
C GLY A 81 -23.34 30.14 13.28
N GLU A 82 -22.23 30.19 12.56
CA GLU A 82 -21.89 31.08 11.44
C GLU A 82 -22.88 30.96 10.28
N ILE A 83 -23.18 29.73 9.84
CA ILE A 83 -23.90 29.43 8.60
C ILE A 83 -25.28 30.11 8.59
N GLY A 84 -26.05 29.93 9.67
CA GLY A 84 -27.39 30.49 9.74
C GLY A 84 -27.44 32.03 9.79
N ILE A 85 -26.39 32.68 10.31
CA ILE A 85 -26.31 34.15 10.31
C ILE A 85 -25.97 34.68 8.92
N LEU A 86 -24.89 34.15 8.32
CA LEU A 86 -24.29 34.67 7.08
C LEU A 86 -25.12 34.34 5.84
N PHE A 87 -25.82 33.19 5.83
CA PHE A 87 -26.71 32.76 4.77
C PHE A 87 -28.20 32.96 5.11
N ASN A 88 -28.50 33.61 6.25
CA ASN A 88 -29.85 33.93 6.72
C ASN A 88 -30.82 32.72 6.74
N ARG A 89 -30.28 31.53 7.09
CA ARG A 89 -31.02 30.25 7.17
C ARG A 89 -31.28 29.84 8.62
N PRO A 90 -32.28 28.97 8.88
CA PRO A 90 -32.41 28.28 10.15
C PRO A 90 -31.13 27.48 10.51
N ARG A 91 -30.98 27.14 11.78
CA ARG A 91 -29.85 26.32 12.27
C ARG A 91 -29.85 24.95 11.60
N THR A 92 -28.74 24.56 10.98
CA THR A 92 -28.63 23.30 10.21
C THR A 92 -28.31 22.07 11.06
N ALA A 93 -27.90 22.26 12.32
CA ALA A 93 -27.63 21.18 13.27
C ALA A 93 -27.94 21.61 14.72
N THR A 94 -28.13 20.63 15.59
CA THR A 94 -28.25 20.81 17.05
C THR A 94 -26.85 20.81 17.66
N VAL A 95 -26.62 21.61 18.71
CA VAL A 95 -25.33 21.68 19.43
C VAL A 95 -25.55 21.60 20.94
N VAL A 96 -24.92 20.62 21.56
CA VAL A 96 -25.09 20.26 22.98
C VAL A 96 -23.75 20.31 23.71
N ALA A 97 -23.71 20.93 24.89
CA ALA A 97 -22.51 20.94 25.73
C ALA A 97 -22.15 19.50 26.17
N ARG A 98 -20.88 19.08 25.99
CA ARG A 98 -20.40 17.77 26.47
C ARG A 98 -19.70 17.87 27.82
N THR A 99 -18.89 18.91 28.02
CA THR A 99 -18.39 19.32 29.34
C THR A 99 -19.20 20.50 29.90
N LYS A 100 -18.75 21.09 31.01
CA LYS A 100 -19.08 22.50 31.28
C LYS A 100 -18.34 23.36 30.26
N VAL A 101 -19.03 24.31 29.61
CA VAL A 101 -18.52 25.06 28.47
C VAL A 101 -18.65 26.57 28.73
N LEU A 102 -17.59 27.32 28.46
CA LEU A 102 -17.62 28.78 28.40
C LEU A 102 -17.61 29.20 26.93
N LEU A 103 -18.65 29.91 26.50
CA LEU A 103 -18.82 30.43 25.16
C LEU A 103 -18.70 31.95 25.13
N GLY A 104 -17.99 32.47 24.14
CA GLY A 104 -18.15 33.84 23.69
C GLY A 104 -19.29 33.90 22.67
N VAL A 105 -20.29 34.74 22.92
CA VAL A 105 -21.51 34.85 22.09
C VAL A 105 -21.58 36.24 21.46
N LEU A 106 -21.68 36.29 20.13
CA LEU A 106 -21.84 37.54 19.37
C LEU A 106 -23.18 37.50 18.63
N THR A 107 -24.00 38.54 18.75
CA THR A 107 -25.27 38.65 18.01
C THR A 107 -25.04 38.98 16.53
N LYS A 108 -26.03 38.70 15.69
CA LYS A 108 -25.98 39.03 14.25
C LYS A 108 -25.63 40.51 14.02
N ASP A 109 -26.29 41.42 14.73
CA ASP A 109 -26.15 42.86 14.53
C ASP A 109 -24.76 43.36 14.99
N ALA A 110 -24.27 42.82 16.10
CA ALA A 110 -22.93 43.11 16.60
C ALA A 110 -21.83 42.53 15.69
N LEU A 111 -22.07 41.37 15.05
CA LEU A 111 -21.19 40.83 14.02
C LEU A 111 -21.20 41.71 12.77
N SER A 112 -22.36 42.16 12.29
CA SER A 112 -22.46 43.07 11.14
C SER A 112 -21.71 44.39 11.37
N ILE A 113 -21.82 44.99 12.56
CA ILE A 113 -21.07 46.20 12.92
C ILE A 113 -19.56 45.93 12.94
N VAL A 114 -19.12 44.79 13.50
CA VAL A 114 -17.69 44.43 13.56
C VAL A 114 -17.12 43.99 12.20
N LEU A 115 -17.94 43.52 11.25
CA LEU A 115 -17.50 43.13 9.91
C LEU A 115 -17.50 44.28 8.89
N TYR A 116 -18.32 45.32 9.10
CA TYR A 116 -18.36 46.51 8.23
C TYR A 116 -16.99 47.15 8.01
N ASP A 117 -16.18 47.24 9.07
CA ASP A 117 -14.80 47.78 9.03
C ASP A 117 -13.76 46.78 8.47
N TYR A 118 -14.13 45.50 8.25
CA TYR A 118 -13.19 44.42 7.90
C TYR A 118 -13.76 43.44 6.84
N PRO A 119 -14.11 43.92 5.62
CA PRO A 119 -14.79 43.11 4.60
C PRO A 119 -13.98 41.88 4.12
N THR A 120 -12.65 41.94 4.16
CA THR A 120 -11.78 40.78 3.85
C THR A 120 -12.01 39.62 4.83
N ILE A 121 -12.33 39.91 6.10
CA ILE A 121 -12.62 38.90 7.12
C ILE A 121 -14.04 38.37 6.95
N GLU A 122 -15.01 39.22 6.60
CA GLU A 122 -16.36 38.75 6.26
C GLU A 122 -16.31 37.69 5.15
N ARG A 123 -15.54 37.96 4.09
CA ARG A 123 -15.37 37.03 2.98
C ARG A 123 -14.82 35.68 3.44
N LEU A 124 -13.76 35.65 4.25
CA LEU A 124 -13.20 34.39 4.77
C LEU A 124 -14.22 33.56 5.58
N ILE A 125 -15.00 34.19 6.46
CA ILE A 125 -16.01 33.46 7.25
C ILE A 125 -17.18 33.00 6.36
N ARG A 126 -17.51 33.77 5.31
CA ARG A 126 -18.54 33.42 4.32
C ARG A 126 -18.11 32.21 3.49
N ASP A 127 -16.88 32.22 2.96
CA ASP A 127 -16.34 31.17 2.09
C ASP A 127 -16.22 29.82 2.88
N GLU A 128 -15.65 29.83 4.09
CA GLU A 128 -15.62 28.68 5.02
C GLU A 128 -17.03 28.15 5.34
N GLY A 129 -17.99 29.06 5.62
CA GLY A 129 -19.37 28.69 5.89
C GLY A 129 -20.10 28.07 4.68
N GLN A 130 -19.67 28.42 3.46
CA GLN A 130 -20.19 27.89 2.21
C GLN A 130 -19.73 26.44 1.97
N GLU A 131 -18.45 26.15 2.22
CA GLU A 131 -17.90 24.80 2.09
C GLU A 131 -18.58 23.83 3.07
N ARG A 132 -18.71 24.23 4.34
CA ARG A 132 -19.39 23.45 5.39
C ARG A 132 -20.84 23.14 5.03
N LEU A 133 -21.57 24.11 4.46
CA LEU A 133 -22.94 23.94 3.99
C LEU A 133 -23.01 22.92 2.82
N ALA A 134 -22.09 23.01 1.86
CA ALA A 134 -22.01 22.07 0.74
C ALA A 134 -21.69 20.63 1.19
N MET A 135 -20.90 20.45 2.25
CA MET A 135 -20.68 19.12 2.87
C MET A 135 -21.95 18.56 3.53
N GLN A 136 -22.80 19.42 4.12
CA GLN A 136 -24.07 19.00 4.74
C GLN A 136 -25.12 18.62 3.69
N GLU A 137 -25.33 19.43 2.65
CA GLU A 137 -26.33 19.16 1.59
C GLU A 137 -26.00 17.88 0.79
N LYS A 138 -24.71 17.56 0.60
CA LYS A 138 -24.24 16.29 0.01
C LYS A 138 -24.48 15.03 0.87
N ARG A 139 -24.82 15.17 2.16
CA ARG A 139 -25.15 14.05 3.06
C ARG A 139 -26.65 13.78 3.16
N ILE A 140 -27.48 14.83 3.08
CA ILE A 140 -28.96 14.73 3.13
C ILE A 140 -29.52 13.97 1.92
N SER A 141 -28.80 13.95 0.80
CA SER A 141 -29.21 13.34 -0.49
C SER A 141 -29.07 11.81 -0.55
N ARG A 142 -28.95 11.11 0.59
CA ARG A 142 -28.96 9.63 0.69
C ARG A 142 -29.99 9.15 1.74
N PRO A 143 -31.17 8.66 1.33
CA PRO A 143 -32.15 8.09 2.27
C PRO A 143 -31.64 6.78 2.90
N SER A 144 -31.48 6.78 4.23
CA SER A 144 -30.98 5.62 5.00
C SER A 144 -32.12 4.85 5.65
N LEU A 145 -32.38 3.62 5.18
CA LEU A 145 -33.46 2.76 5.67
C LEU A 145 -33.00 1.84 6.83
N TYR A 146 -32.51 2.42 7.93
CA TYR A 146 -32.10 1.69 9.13
C TYR A 146 -32.31 2.53 10.41
N GLN A 147 -33.47 2.39 11.06
CA GLN A 147 -33.67 2.83 12.44
C GLN A 147 -34.75 2.01 13.14
N GLN A 148 -34.34 0.97 13.89
CA GLN A 148 -35.10 0.45 15.03
C GLN A 148 -34.20 -0.40 15.95
N SER A 149 -34.58 -0.45 17.23
CA SER A 149 -33.99 -1.27 18.31
C SER A 149 -32.51 -1.08 18.64
N VAL A 150 -32.18 0.00 19.35
CA VAL A 150 -31.32 -0.09 20.55
C VAL A 150 -32.02 0.65 21.70
N MET A 151 -32.40 -0.08 22.74
CA MET A 151 -32.77 0.43 24.07
C MET A 151 -32.32 -0.60 25.10
N GLN A 152 -32.02 -0.13 26.31
CA GLN A 152 -31.30 -0.86 27.37
C GLN A 152 -29.82 -1.13 27.00
N ASP A 153 -28.82 -0.85 27.84
CA ASP A 153 -28.84 -0.51 29.27
C ASP A 153 -28.05 0.76 29.63
N ALA A 154 -28.41 1.35 30.77
CA ALA A 154 -27.66 2.42 31.41
C ALA A 154 -27.48 2.12 32.91
N LEU A 155 -26.23 2.11 33.38
CA LEU A 155 -25.82 2.37 34.77
C LEU A 155 -24.28 2.44 34.84
N ARG A 156 -23.72 3.41 35.60
CA ARG A 156 -22.28 3.55 35.91
C ARG A 156 -22.07 3.38 37.43
N PRO A 157 -20.82 3.24 37.91
CA PRO A 157 -20.20 4.44 38.51
C PRO A 157 -18.68 4.65 38.25
N THR A 158 -18.34 5.94 38.08
CA THR A 158 -17.09 6.70 38.40
C THR A 158 -15.82 5.98 38.93
N ILE A 159 -14.63 6.14 38.32
CA ILE A 159 -13.64 7.28 38.47
C ILE A 159 -13.07 7.36 39.91
N PRO A 160 -11.72 7.37 40.16
CA PRO A 160 -10.73 8.27 39.50
C PRO A 160 -9.28 7.74 39.25
N LEU A 161 -8.52 8.44 38.37
CA LEU A 161 -7.26 9.14 38.74
C LEU A 161 -6.76 10.11 37.65
N HIS A 162 -5.60 10.74 37.86
CA HIS A 162 -5.23 12.06 37.34
C HIS A 162 -4.14 12.06 36.24
N GLN A 163 -4.09 13.18 35.48
CA GLN A 163 -2.95 13.74 34.73
C GLN A 163 -2.06 12.81 33.88
N PHE A 164 -2.13 12.99 32.56
CA PHE A 164 -1.14 13.82 31.85
C PHE A 164 -1.83 14.68 30.78
N ILE A 165 -1.16 15.73 30.29
CA ILE A 165 -1.76 16.76 29.44
C ILE A 165 -1.49 16.44 27.96
N ASN A 166 -2.53 16.07 27.22
CA ASN A 166 -2.51 16.09 25.75
C ASN A 166 -3.38 17.24 25.23
N SER A 167 -2.82 18.03 24.33
CA SER A 167 -3.57 18.96 23.47
C SER A 167 -4.27 18.18 22.35
N PRO A 168 -5.58 18.33 22.13
CA PRO A 168 -6.27 17.69 21.00
C PRO A 168 -5.93 18.42 19.69
N VAL A 169 -5.39 17.68 18.72
CA VAL A 169 -5.29 18.09 17.32
C VAL A 169 -5.79 16.92 16.46
N ASP A 170 -7.10 16.80 16.38
CA ASP A 170 -7.75 15.84 15.48
C ASP A 170 -7.89 16.43 14.07
N ASN A 171 -7.96 15.54 13.08
CA ASN A 171 -8.28 15.81 11.66
C ASN A 171 -7.20 16.53 10.83
N ILE A 172 -6.17 15.76 10.44
CA ILE A 172 -5.60 15.86 9.07
C ILE A 172 -5.80 14.48 8.44
N ASP A 173 -6.62 14.37 7.40
CA ASP A 173 -7.04 13.09 6.82
C ASP A 173 -6.35 12.78 5.48
N ASN A 174 -5.67 11.63 5.45
CA ASN A 174 -5.02 10.93 4.31
C ASN A 174 -3.89 11.65 3.52
N SER A 175 -2.81 10.88 3.32
CA SER A 175 -1.85 10.90 2.18
C SER A 175 -1.44 12.25 1.58
N ILE A 176 -0.19 12.67 1.83
CA ILE A 176 0.56 13.79 1.20
C ILE A 176 -0.39 14.76 0.50
N SER A 177 -0.93 15.73 1.26
CA SER A 177 -2.05 16.56 0.81
C SER A 177 -1.77 17.13 -0.60
N THR A 178 -2.79 17.33 -1.44
CA THR A 178 -2.58 17.76 -2.84
C THR A 178 -1.65 18.98 -2.95
N ARG A 179 -1.75 19.90 -1.98
CA ARG A 179 -0.87 21.07 -1.75
C ARG A 179 0.63 20.70 -1.63
N GLU A 180 0.91 19.63 -0.90
CA GLU A 180 2.24 19.11 -0.54
C GLU A 180 2.85 18.27 -1.67
N PHE A 181 2.04 17.51 -2.41
CA PHE A 181 2.47 16.91 -3.68
C PHE A 181 2.81 18.01 -4.70
N LEU A 182 1.93 19.00 -4.89
CA LEU A 182 2.17 20.15 -5.77
C LEU A 182 3.46 20.90 -5.38
N ARG A 183 3.76 21.02 -4.08
CA ARG A 183 4.98 21.63 -3.54
C ARG A 183 6.27 20.82 -3.80
N SER A 184 6.16 19.51 -4.04
CA SER A 184 7.30 18.65 -4.40
C SER A 184 7.70 18.76 -5.88
N LEU A 185 6.81 19.26 -6.74
CA LEU A 185 7.04 19.37 -8.18
C LEU A 185 8.01 20.54 -8.48
N PRO A 186 9.11 20.32 -9.25
CA PRO A 186 10.07 21.38 -9.56
C PRO A 186 9.46 22.63 -10.19
N ILE A 187 8.45 22.44 -11.06
CA ILE A 187 7.71 23.47 -11.81
C ILE A 187 6.97 24.50 -10.94
N PHE A 188 6.72 24.17 -9.66
CA PHE A 188 6.07 25.07 -8.70
C PHE A 188 6.97 25.45 -7.52
N LYS A 189 8.25 25.03 -7.52
CA LYS A 189 9.20 25.24 -6.41
C LYS A 189 9.44 26.73 -6.09
N THR A 190 9.27 27.60 -7.09
CA THR A 190 9.38 29.06 -7.01
C THR A 190 8.11 29.76 -6.51
N LEU A 191 7.00 29.04 -6.30
CA LEU A 191 5.69 29.60 -5.94
C LEU A 191 5.55 29.86 -4.42
N PRO A 192 4.92 30.98 -4.00
CA PRO A 192 4.54 31.23 -2.60
C PRO A 192 3.68 30.13 -1.96
N SER A 193 3.89 29.91 -0.65
CA SER A 193 3.23 28.86 0.16
C SER A 193 1.71 28.83 0.09
N ASP A 194 1.11 30.00 -0.14
CA ASP A 194 -0.32 30.24 0.04
C ASP A 194 -1.10 29.94 -1.24
N LEU A 195 -0.45 30.04 -2.41
CA LEU A 195 -1.04 29.77 -3.72
C LEU A 195 -1.11 28.27 -4.04
N PHE A 196 -0.31 27.44 -3.36
CA PHE A 196 -0.52 25.98 -3.41
C PHE A 196 -1.89 25.56 -2.85
N HIS A 197 -2.54 26.39 -2.02
CA HIS A 197 -3.92 26.14 -1.58
C HIS A 197 -4.91 26.45 -2.71
N GLU A 198 -4.75 27.59 -3.40
CA GLU A 198 -5.55 27.97 -4.56
C GLU A 198 -5.42 26.95 -5.71
N LEU A 199 -4.20 26.46 -5.98
CA LEU A 199 -3.96 25.38 -6.95
C LEU A 199 -4.54 24.04 -6.49
N ALA A 200 -4.42 23.67 -5.22
CA ALA A 200 -5.00 22.42 -4.71
C ALA A 200 -6.54 22.40 -4.78
N LEU A 201 -7.20 23.57 -4.69
CA LEU A 201 -8.65 23.72 -4.82
C LEU A 201 -9.16 23.70 -6.27
N SER A 202 -8.29 23.99 -7.25
CA SER A 202 -8.62 24.09 -8.69
C SER A 202 -8.18 22.87 -9.51
N VAL A 203 -7.66 21.85 -8.84
CA VAL A 203 -7.13 20.61 -9.41
C VAL A 203 -8.21 19.52 -9.53
N GLU A 204 -8.22 18.81 -10.66
CA GLU A 204 -9.09 17.66 -10.93
C GLU A 204 -8.26 16.36 -10.92
N ILE A 205 -8.58 15.39 -10.08
CA ILE A 205 -7.90 14.08 -10.06
C ILE A 205 -8.70 13.07 -10.90
N LYS A 206 -8.03 12.37 -11.84
CA LYS A 206 -8.62 11.29 -12.64
C LYS A 206 -7.84 9.99 -12.52
N ASN A 207 -8.58 8.89 -12.58
CA ASN A 207 -8.04 7.55 -12.66
C ASN A 207 -8.22 7.03 -14.09
N PHE A 208 -7.14 6.53 -14.68
CA PHE A 208 -7.10 5.88 -15.99
C PHE A 208 -6.69 4.41 -15.81
N LYS A 209 -7.25 3.50 -16.60
CA LYS A 209 -6.91 2.09 -16.57
C LYS A 209 -5.73 1.76 -17.48
N THR A 210 -5.10 0.63 -17.20
CA THR A 210 -4.10 0.01 -18.08
C THR A 210 -4.56 -0.01 -19.55
N MET A 211 -3.73 0.52 -20.45
CA MET A 211 -3.96 0.71 -21.91
C MET A 211 -5.01 1.77 -22.31
N GLU A 212 -5.56 2.55 -21.38
CA GLU A 212 -6.47 3.66 -21.67
C GLU A 212 -5.73 4.88 -22.23
N TYR A 213 -6.33 5.59 -23.20
CA TYR A 213 -5.75 6.81 -23.78
C TYR A 213 -6.18 8.03 -22.98
N ILE A 214 -5.21 8.83 -22.53
CA ILE A 214 -5.44 10.06 -21.74
C ILE A 214 -5.81 11.22 -22.66
N PHE A 215 -5.09 11.35 -23.78
CA PHE A 215 -5.47 12.17 -24.94
C PHE A 215 -4.73 11.68 -26.20
N ARG A 216 -5.09 12.23 -27.37
CA ARG A 216 -4.49 11.90 -28.67
C ARG A 216 -3.88 13.13 -29.35
N LYS A 217 -2.91 12.93 -30.25
CA LYS A 217 -2.41 14.00 -31.14
C LYS A 217 -3.57 14.63 -31.90
N GLY A 218 -3.56 15.95 -32.06
CA GLY A 218 -4.63 16.68 -32.74
C GLY A 218 -5.89 16.94 -31.89
N SER A 219 -6.05 16.33 -30.71
CA SER A 219 -7.13 16.74 -29.79
C SER A 219 -6.85 18.14 -29.24
N VAL A 220 -7.88 18.97 -29.07
CA VAL A 220 -7.74 20.33 -28.52
C VAL A 220 -7.68 20.28 -26.99
N GLY A 221 -6.78 21.06 -26.37
CA GLY A 221 -6.81 21.26 -24.92
C GLY A 221 -5.55 21.86 -24.32
N ARG A 222 -5.72 22.68 -23.27
CA ARG A 222 -4.66 23.43 -22.57
C ARG A 222 -4.38 22.99 -21.13
N ASP A 223 -5.02 21.92 -20.65
CA ASP A 223 -4.76 21.34 -19.32
C ASP A 223 -3.38 20.68 -19.25
N ILE A 224 -2.73 20.71 -18.07
CA ILE A 224 -1.47 20.00 -17.80
C ILE A 224 -1.72 18.86 -16.81
N TYR A 225 -1.06 17.72 -17.04
CA TYR A 225 -1.27 16.47 -16.33
C TYR A 225 -0.01 16.06 -15.56
N PHE A 226 -0.17 15.66 -14.31
CA PHE A 226 0.89 15.24 -13.40
C PHE A 226 0.61 13.80 -12.96
N VAL A 227 1.57 12.90 -13.15
CA VAL A 227 1.42 11.50 -12.72
C VAL A 227 1.61 11.44 -11.21
N VAL A 228 0.54 11.14 -10.47
CA VAL A 228 0.60 10.89 -9.02
C VAL A 228 1.03 9.44 -8.79
N PHE A 229 0.40 8.51 -9.50
CA PHE A 229 0.68 7.08 -9.40
C PHE A 229 0.54 6.40 -10.77
N GLY A 230 1.35 5.37 -11.01
CA GLY A 230 1.39 4.61 -12.27
C GLY A 230 2.44 5.09 -13.27
N GLU A 231 2.37 4.57 -14.50
CA GLU A 231 3.22 4.93 -15.64
C GLU A 231 2.36 5.27 -16.87
N VAL A 232 2.74 6.31 -17.61
CA VAL A 232 2.17 6.64 -18.93
C VAL A 232 3.27 6.62 -20.00
N GLU A 233 2.90 6.31 -21.24
CA GLU A 233 3.81 6.32 -22.39
C GLU A 233 3.37 7.33 -23.45
N VAL A 234 4.36 8.04 -23.98
CA VAL A 234 4.24 8.97 -25.11
C VAL A 234 4.47 8.17 -26.39
N LEU A 235 3.50 8.15 -27.29
CA LEU A 235 3.58 7.41 -28.55
C LEU A 235 4.00 8.33 -29.69
N ASN A 236 4.93 7.86 -30.52
CA ASN A 236 5.30 8.53 -31.76
C ASN A 236 4.08 8.54 -32.71
N PRO A 237 3.70 9.69 -33.27
CA PRO A 237 2.49 9.81 -34.06
C PRO A 237 2.64 9.34 -35.52
N ASP A 238 3.87 9.26 -36.03
CA ASP A 238 4.16 8.99 -37.43
C ASP A 238 4.60 7.52 -37.63
N ILE A 239 4.83 6.78 -36.53
CA ILE A 239 5.09 5.33 -36.49
C ILE A 239 4.21 4.66 -35.42
N PRO A 240 3.17 3.89 -35.78
CA PRO A 240 2.20 3.36 -34.82
C PRO A 240 2.82 2.43 -33.78
N ASN A 241 2.37 2.58 -32.52
CA ASN A 241 2.86 1.85 -31.33
C ASN A 241 4.36 2.01 -30.99
N ARG A 242 5.14 2.86 -31.68
CA ARG A 242 6.51 3.18 -31.25
C ARG A 242 6.46 4.13 -30.05
N VAL A 243 6.91 3.65 -28.89
CA VAL A 243 7.08 4.47 -27.69
C VAL A 243 8.23 5.46 -27.91
N PHE A 244 8.00 6.73 -27.56
CA PHE A 244 8.98 7.81 -27.60
C PHE A 244 9.57 8.09 -26.21
N ALA A 245 8.73 8.09 -25.17
CA ALA A 245 9.15 8.26 -23.78
C ALA A 245 8.17 7.56 -22.82
N ARG A 246 8.61 7.32 -21.58
CA ARG A 246 7.75 6.88 -20.47
C ARG A 246 7.88 7.82 -19.27
N LEU A 247 6.75 8.09 -18.61
CA LEU A 247 6.64 9.06 -17.53
C LEU A 247 5.98 8.38 -16.32
N GLY A 248 6.76 8.20 -15.25
CA GLY A 248 6.27 7.70 -13.96
C GLY A 248 5.85 8.81 -13.00
N SER A 249 5.53 8.43 -11.77
CA SER A 249 5.15 9.34 -10.68
C SER A 249 6.11 10.53 -10.53
N GLY A 250 5.55 11.73 -10.31
CA GLY A 250 6.28 13.00 -10.20
C GLY A 250 6.68 13.65 -11.52
N LYS A 251 6.49 12.97 -12.68
CA LYS A 251 6.65 13.56 -14.01
C LYS A 251 5.31 14.15 -14.51
N TYR A 252 5.38 15.02 -15.52
CA TYR A 252 4.23 15.73 -16.08
C TYR A 252 4.27 15.82 -17.61
N PHE A 253 3.10 16.05 -18.21
CA PHE A 253 2.90 16.13 -19.67
C PHE A 253 1.71 17.02 -20.05
N GLY A 254 1.69 17.45 -21.33
CA GLY A 254 0.65 18.29 -21.91
C GLY A 254 0.95 19.79 -21.89
N GLU A 255 2.09 20.18 -21.32
CA GLU A 255 2.60 21.55 -21.19
C GLU A 255 2.78 22.25 -22.54
N MET A 256 3.12 21.52 -23.60
CA MET A 256 3.40 22.09 -24.92
C MET A 256 2.20 22.89 -25.46
N ALA A 257 1.00 22.31 -25.44
CA ALA A 257 -0.21 22.96 -25.93
C ALA A 257 -0.67 24.15 -25.05
N PHE A 258 -0.27 24.16 -23.77
CA PHE A 258 -0.48 25.32 -22.90
C PHE A 258 0.52 26.44 -23.21
N LEU A 259 1.80 26.11 -23.38
CA LEU A 259 2.86 27.10 -23.62
C LEU A 259 2.77 27.77 -24.99
N THR A 260 2.29 27.07 -26.02
CA THR A 260 1.94 27.67 -27.34
C THR A 260 0.78 28.68 -27.23
N SER A 261 -0.05 28.63 -26.19
CA SER A 261 -1.06 29.65 -25.91
C SER A 261 -0.55 30.83 -25.06
N LEU A 262 0.76 30.86 -24.74
CA LEU A 262 1.44 31.94 -23.99
C LEU A 262 2.55 32.61 -24.82
N SER A 263 2.47 32.56 -26.14
CA SER A 263 3.38 33.26 -27.07
C SER A 263 2.59 34.24 -27.93
N ASP A 264 2.83 35.54 -27.74
CA ASP A 264 2.10 36.65 -28.36
C ASP A 264 2.47 36.89 -29.86
N ASP A 265 2.88 35.85 -30.58
CA ASP A 265 3.26 35.91 -32.00
C ASP A 265 2.02 35.93 -32.92
N ASP A 266 1.47 37.14 -33.08
CA ASP A 266 0.17 37.50 -33.69
C ASP A 266 -0.09 37.00 -35.13
N ASN A 267 0.88 36.33 -35.77
CA ASN A 267 0.81 35.86 -37.16
C ASN A 267 0.58 34.34 -37.34
N SER A 268 0.39 33.56 -36.27
CA SER A 268 -0.19 32.22 -36.43
C SER A 268 -1.12 31.81 -35.29
N LYS A 269 -2.43 31.79 -35.56
CA LYS A 269 -3.41 31.02 -34.79
C LYS A 269 -3.25 29.53 -35.09
N SER A 270 -2.13 28.97 -34.67
CA SER A 270 -1.90 27.53 -34.66
C SER A 270 -2.93 26.88 -33.73
N THR A 271 -3.67 25.89 -34.23
CA THR A 271 -4.78 25.28 -33.48
C THR A 271 -4.24 24.59 -32.23
N GLU A 272 -4.78 24.93 -31.05
CA GLU A 272 -4.35 24.51 -29.69
C GLU A 272 -4.41 22.98 -29.44
N THR A 273 -3.59 22.24 -30.18
CA THR A 273 -3.71 20.78 -30.34
C THR A 273 -2.56 20.04 -29.66
N ARG A 274 -2.87 18.89 -29.07
CA ARG A 274 -1.87 18.03 -28.45
C ARG A 274 -0.90 17.50 -29.50
N SER A 275 0.40 17.50 -29.19
CA SER A 275 1.48 17.12 -30.10
C SER A 275 1.69 15.60 -30.24
N ALA A 276 1.24 14.80 -29.27
CA ALA A 276 1.44 13.35 -29.21
C ALA A 276 0.24 12.59 -28.62
N ASP A 277 0.18 11.28 -28.87
CA ASP A 277 -0.73 10.34 -28.19
C ASP A 277 -0.15 9.97 -26.81
N ILE A 278 -0.98 9.99 -25.77
CA ILE A 278 -0.60 9.56 -24.41
C ILE A 278 -1.48 8.39 -23.98
N ARG A 279 -0.85 7.27 -23.59
CA ARG A 279 -1.52 6.04 -23.13
C ARG A 279 -1.04 5.65 -21.74
N ALA A 280 -1.94 5.21 -20.88
CA ALA A 280 -1.60 4.64 -19.58
C ALA A 280 -1.02 3.23 -19.74
N VAL A 281 0.16 2.97 -19.16
CA VAL A 281 0.85 1.67 -19.20
C VAL A 281 0.38 0.76 -18.07
N SER A 282 0.05 1.36 -16.92
CA SER A 282 -0.60 0.72 -15.78
C SER A 282 -1.94 1.39 -15.49
N ASP A 283 -2.65 0.93 -14.46
CA ASP A 283 -3.66 1.77 -13.82
C ASP A 283 -2.93 2.99 -13.20
N CYS A 284 -3.44 4.19 -13.50
CA CYS A 284 -2.77 5.45 -13.19
C CYS A 284 -3.71 6.43 -12.49
N GLU A 285 -3.18 7.15 -11.49
CA GLU A 285 -3.83 8.30 -10.88
C GLU A 285 -3.11 9.57 -11.37
N VAL A 286 -3.86 10.46 -12.01
CA VAL A 286 -3.34 11.63 -12.73
C VAL A 286 -4.04 12.89 -12.23
N LEU A 287 -3.23 13.84 -11.76
CA LEU A 287 -3.64 15.14 -11.28
C LEU A 287 -3.64 16.12 -12.45
N ILE A 288 -4.77 16.79 -12.68
CA ILE A 288 -4.98 17.70 -13.81
C ILE A 288 -5.10 19.13 -13.29
N VAL A 289 -4.22 20.01 -13.74
CA VAL A 289 -4.32 21.45 -13.52
C VAL A 289 -4.91 22.09 -14.78
N LYS A 290 -5.94 22.91 -14.62
CA LYS A 290 -6.66 23.50 -15.76
C LYS A 290 -5.88 24.63 -16.42
N GLY A 291 -5.98 24.69 -17.76
CA GLY A 291 -5.25 25.69 -18.55
C GLY A 291 -5.50 27.13 -18.10
N HIS A 292 -6.76 27.52 -17.88
CA HIS A 292 -7.12 28.87 -17.42
C HIS A 292 -6.53 29.20 -16.03
N THR A 293 -6.51 28.24 -15.11
CA THR A 293 -5.91 28.41 -13.77
C THR A 293 -4.41 28.67 -13.86
N LEU A 294 -3.71 27.95 -14.74
CA LEU A 294 -2.29 28.18 -15.01
C LEU A 294 -2.05 29.50 -15.74
N GLU A 295 -2.94 29.90 -16.64
CA GLU A 295 -2.89 31.20 -17.33
C GLU A 295 -2.93 32.35 -16.32
N ASP A 296 -3.86 32.31 -15.36
CA ASP A 296 -4.01 33.33 -14.31
C ASP A 296 -2.95 33.20 -13.19
N LEU A 297 -2.30 32.04 -13.05
CA LEU A 297 -1.09 31.89 -12.24
C LEU A 297 0.11 32.57 -12.92
N CYS A 298 0.32 32.32 -14.21
CA CYS A 298 1.41 32.88 -15.02
C CYS A 298 1.33 34.40 -15.13
N LYS A 299 0.12 34.97 -15.29
CA LYS A 299 -0.10 36.43 -15.27
C LYS A 299 0.28 37.08 -13.93
N ARG A 300 0.12 36.36 -12.81
CA ARG A 300 0.50 36.84 -11.47
C ARG A 300 1.97 36.58 -11.13
N TYR A 301 2.56 35.53 -11.68
CA TYR A 301 3.94 35.08 -11.43
C TYR A 301 4.66 34.73 -12.75
N PRO A 302 5.16 35.73 -13.50
CA PRO A 302 5.80 35.51 -14.80
C PRO A 302 6.98 34.54 -14.75
N THR A 303 7.71 34.48 -13.63
CA THR A 303 8.82 33.55 -13.42
C THR A 303 8.40 32.09 -13.58
N VAL A 304 7.17 31.72 -13.22
CA VAL A 304 6.65 30.35 -13.42
C VAL A 304 6.46 30.08 -14.92
N ALA A 305 6.01 31.07 -15.70
CA ALA A 305 5.92 30.95 -17.15
C ALA A 305 7.31 30.84 -17.80
N GLU A 306 8.32 31.53 -17.27
CA GLU A 306 9.71 31.43 -17.71
C GLU A 306 10.33 30.06 -17.38
N ASP A 307 10.19 29.57 -16.14
CA ASP A 307 10.60 28.22 -15.72
C ASP A 307 9.98 27.12 -16.63
N MET A 308 8.70 27.28 -16.97
CA MET A 308 7.98 26.37 -17.87
C MET A 308 8.45 26.48 -19.32
N LYS A 309 8.66 27.70 -19.85
CA LYS A 309 9.17 27.94 -21.21
C LYS A 309 10.60 27.42 -21.37
N ALA A 310 11.46 27.57 -20.36
CA ALA A 310 12.82 27.02 -20.36
C ALA A 310 12.80 25.48 -20.44
N THR A 311 12.07 24.83 -19.52
CA THR A 311 11.96 23.36 -19.46
C THR A 311 11.36 22.76 -20.75
N ALA A 312 10.45 23.48 -21.40
CA ALA A 312 9.89 23.06 -22.70
C ALA A 312 10.84 23.33 -23.88
N GLY A 313 11.61 24.43 -23.85
CA GLY A 313 12.59 24.78 -24.87
C GLY A 313 13.75 23.77 -24.96
N GLU A 314 14.16 23.18 -23.83
CA GLU A 314 15.12 22.07 -23.81
C GLU A 314 14.55 20.81 -24.50
N ARG A 315 13.29 20.46 -24.21
CA ARG A 315 12.59 19.33 -24.86
C ARG A 315 12.43 19.53 -26.38
N LEU A 316 12.19 20.77 -26.83
CA LEU A 316 12.10 21.10 -28.26
C LEU A 316 13.46 20.97 -28.97
N LYS A 317 14.55 21.47 -28.37
CA LYS A 317 15.92 21.34 -28.94
C LYS A 317 16.32 19.87 -29.13
N ILE A 318 15.89 18.97 -28.25
CA ILE A 318 16.09 17.52 -28.40
C ILE A 318 15.33 16.99 -29.63
N ASN A 319 14.09 17.41 -29.86
CA ASN A 319 13.33 17.01 -31.05
C ASN A 319 14.01 17.45 -32.35
N ASP A 320 14.48 18.71 -32.45
CA ASP A 320 15.17 19.20 -33.64
C ASP A 320 16.53 18.52 -33.88
N SER A 321 17.26 18.21 -32.79
CA SER A 321 18.54 17.50 -32.85
C SER A 321 18.37 16.06 -33.35
N VAL A 322 17.33 15.37 -32.91
CA VAL A 322 17.00 14.01 -33.37
C VAL A 322 16.41 14.02 -34.78
N GLY A 323 15.63 15.03 -35.15
CA GLY A 323 15.05 15.18 -36.49
C GLY A 323 16.10 15.31 -37.59
N ASN A 324 17.13 16.13 -37.38
CA ASN A 324 18.19 16.34 -38.38
C ASN A 324 19.07 15.09 -38.61
N LEU A 325 19.21 14.20 -37.63
CA LEU A 325 19.94 12.92 -37.76
C LEU A 325 19.19 11.87 -38.59
N ILE A 326 17.92 12.11 -38.96
CA ILE A 326 17.08 11.15 -39.69
C ILE A 326 17.07 11.41 -41.22
N HIS A 327 17.69 12.50 -41.69
CA HIS A 327 17.65 12.89 -43.11
C HIS A 327 18.93 12.61 -43.93
N SER A 328 19.97 12.01 -43.32
CA SER A 328 21.11 11.42 -44.04
C SER A 328 20.86 9.93 -44.26
N THR A 329 20.93 9.49 -45.52
CA THR A 329 20.58 8.13 -45.97
C THR A 329 21.52 7.04 -45.48
N GLU A 330 20.92 5.88 -45.17
CA GLU A 330 21.56 4.59 -44.83
C GLU A 330 22.44 4.57 -43.57
N ILE A 331 21.95 3.89 -42.53
CA ILE A 331 22.60 3.72 -41.23
C ILE A 331 22.65 2.23 -40.86
N THR A 332 23.80 1.79 -40.32
CA THR A 332 24.11 0.38 -40.07
C THR A 332 23.83 -0.01 -38.61
N PRO A 333 23.95 -1.29 -38.20
CA PRO A 333 23.65 -1.71 -36.82
C PRO A 333 24.53 -1.06 -35.73
N GLN A 334 25.67 -0.46 -36.07
CA GLN A 334 26.62 0.08 -35.09
C GLN A 334 26.21 1.47 -34.56
N ASP A 335 25.56 2.31 -35.37
CA ASP A 335 25.19 3.68 -34.99
C ASP A 335 24.02 3.77 -33.99
N ARG A 336 23.32 2.65 -33.74
CA ARG A 336 22.27 2.57 -32.70
C ARG A 336 22.82 2.80 -31.29
N ILE A 337 24.07 2.39 -31.05
CA ILE A 337 24.70 2.44 -29.71
C ILE A 337 24.99 3.90 -29.32
N THR A 338 25.33 4.75 -30.29
CA THR A 338 25.65 6.17 -30.08
C THR A 338 24.43 6.98 -29.66
N VAL A 339 23.25 6.72 -30.23
CA VAL A 339 22.02 7.47 -29.92
C VAL A 339 21.54 7.22 -28.49
N ASP A 340 21.50 5.96 -28.05
CA ASP A 340 21.11 5.61 -26.68
C ASP A 340 22.11 6.19 -25.64
N SER A 341 23.40 6.25 -25.99
CA SER A 341 24.44 6.83 -25.13
C SER A 341 24.30 8.34 -24.91
N LEU A 342 23.80 9.08 -25.91
CA LEU A 342 23.56 10.53 -25.81
C LEU A 342 22.38 10.82 -24.89
N ILE A 343 21.27 10.10 -25.04
CA ILE A 343 20.07 10.29 -24.21
C ILE A 343 20.36 9.99 -22.74
N ALA A 344 21.05 8.86 -22.47
CA ALA A 344 21.42 8.48 -21.10
C ALA A 344 22.39 9.46 -20.41
N SER A 345 23.13 10.29 -21.17
CA SER A 345 24.14 11.21 -20.63
C SER A 345 23.58 12.50 -19.99
N HIS A 346 22.33 12.88 -20.31
CA HIS A 346 21.75 14.18 -19.89
C HIS A 346 20.70 14.09 -18.79
N GLU A 347 20.18 12.89 -18.44
CA GLU A 347 19.25 12.75 -17.31
C GLU A 347 19.93 12.82 -15.92
N SER A 348 21.27 12.85 -15.85
CA SER A 348 22.04 12.87 -14.59
C SER A 348 22.49 14.25 -14.09
N ASP A 349 22.61 15.27 -14.96
CA ASP A 349 23.28 16.54 -14.64
C ASP A 349 22.33 17.77 -14.62
N ILE A 350 21.37 17.77 -13.69
CA ILE A 350 20.69 19.02 -13.27
C ILE A 350 20.80 19.14 -11.74
N GLY A 351 22.02 19.43 -11.25
CA GLY A 351 22.29 19.54 -9.82
C GLY A 351 23.65 20.14 -9.46
N ILE A 352 23.65 21.44 -9.15
CA ILE A 352 24.74 22.19 -8.50
C ILE A 352 26.04 22.34 -9.33
N ARG A 353 26.23 23.53 -9.91
CA ARG A 353 27.57 24.14 -9.99
C ARG A 353 27.51 25.67 -9.94
N ASN A 354 28.01 26.25 -8.85
CA ASN A 354 28.30 27.69 -8.79
C ASN A 354 29.59 28.00 -9.58
N GLN A 355 29.76 29.27 -9.91
CA GLN A 355 30.82 29.79 -10.77
C GLN A 355 32.21 29.70 -10.13
N GLU A 356 33.21 29.30 -10.93
CA GLU A 356 34.55 29.91 -10.97
C GLU A 356 35.23 29.55 -12.31
N SER A 357 36.35 30.18 -12.66
CA SER A 357 36.53 30.72 -14.02
C SER A 357 37.81 30.38 -14.80
N GLU A 358 37.73 30.65 -16.11
CA GLU A 358 38.80 30.94 -17.09
C GLU A 358 39.61 29.83 -17.81
N LYS A 359 39.50 29.92 -19.16
CA LYS A 359 40.57 29.86 -20.20
C LYS A 359 41.04 28.48 -20.75
N PRO A 360 41.53 28.43 -22.02
CA PRO A 360 41.11 27.35 -22.93
C PRO A 360 42.20 26.66 -23.79
N SER A 361 41.79 25.55 -24.41
CA SER A 361 42.25 25.00 -25.71
C SER A 361 43.70 24.51 -25.89
N PHE A 362 43.86 23.39 -26.61
CA PHE A 362 44.51 23.39 -27.94
C PHE A 362 44.01 22.19 -28.79
N ARG A 363 44.46 22.09 -30.05
CA ARG A 363 43.96 21.16 -31.11
C ARG A 363 44.99 20.06 -31.47
N THR A 364 44.62 19.24 -32.47
CA THR A 364 45.47 18.39 -33.36
C THR A 364 45.85 16.99 -32.85
N ALA A 365 45.98 15.95 -33.69
CA ALA A 365 45.51 15.76 -35.08
C ALA A 365 45.42 14.26 -35.46
N SER A 366 44.89 13.99 -36.66
CA SER A 366 44.65 12.69 -37.29
C SER A 366 45.89 11.92 -37.78
N ALA A 367 45.78 10.59 -37.84
CA ALA A 367 46.46 9.72 -38.81
C ALA A 367 45.57 8.48 -39.10
N ALA A 368 45.74 7.82 -40.26
CA ALA A 368 44.87 6.73 -40.72
C ALA A 368 45.62 5.74 -41.66
N SER A 369 44.89 4.71 -42.14
CA SER A 369 45.36 3.57 -42.97
C SER A 369 46.18 2.50 -42.19
N SER A 370 46.27 1.24 -42.63
CA SER A 370 46.01 0.66 -43.97
C SER A 370 45.40 -0.76 -43.92
N THR A 371 45.06 -1.31 -45.09
CA THR A 371 44.33 -2.58 -45.31
C THR A 371 45.19 -3.68 -45.96
N THR A 372 44.75 -4.94 -45.89
CA THR A 372 45.11 -6.00 -46.86
C THR A 372 44.12 -7.18 -46.81
N ASP A 373 43.67 -7.65 -47.98
CA ASP A 373 42.86 -8.86 -48.19
C ASP A 373 43.67 -9.95 -48.92
N ILE A 374 43.46 -11.23 -48.59
CA ILE A 374 43.83 -12.40 -49.42
C ILE A 374 42.77 -13.50 -49.23
N SER A 375 42.43 -14.23 -50.31
CA SER A 375 41.47 -15.36 -50.33
C SER A 375 42.00 -16.55 -51.15
N ALA A 376 41.52 -17.78 -50.87
CA ALA A 376 41.51 -18.93 -51.81
C ALA A 376 40.75 -20.16 -51.26
N ASP A 377 40.10 -20.90 -52.18
CA ASP A 377 39.19 -22.05 -52.01
C ASP A 377 39.77 -23.38 -51.47
N ASN A 378 38.90 -24.35 -51.13
CA ASN A 378 38.76 -25.64 -51.85
C ASN A 378 37.66 -26.60 -51.29
N THR A 379 37.14 -27.52 -52.13
CA THR A 379 36.27 -28.71 -51.82
C THR A 379 36.57 -29.84 -52.83
N PRO A 380 36.25 -31.16 -52.64
CA PRO A 380 34.89 -31.71 -52.96
C PRO A 380 34.46 -33.13 -52.40
N PHE A 381 33.21 -33.58 -52.70
CA PHE A 381 32.72 -35.00 -52.90
C PHE A 381 32.74 -36.07 -51.74
N LYS A 382 31.94 -37.19 -51.70
CA LYS A 382 30.58 -37.60 -52.20
C LYS A 382 30.12 -39.01 -51.66
N ASN A 383 28.81 -39.35 -51.74
CA ASN A 383 28.13 -40.70 -51.67
C ASN A 383 28.18 -41.53 -50.34
N PHE A 384 27.13 -42.24 -49.88
CA PHE A 384 26.48 -43.46 -50.44
C PHE A 384 25.10 -43.83 -49.79
N SER A 385 24.42 -44.91 -50.25
CA SER A 385 23.14 -45.48 -49.74
C SER A 385 22.90 -46.92 -50.29
N PHE A 386 22.13 -47.81 -49.60
CA PHE A 386 21.35 -48.94 -50.19
C PHE A 386 20.55 -49.84 -49.19
N ASP A 387 19.41 -50.38 -49.68
CA ASP A 387 18.71 -51.68 -49.41
C ASP A 387 18.33 -52.24 -48.01
N THR A 388 17.40 -53.21 -47.84
CA THR A 388 16.02 -53.57 -48.34
C THR A 388 15.75 -55.09 -48.11
N HIS A 389 14.51 -55.59 -48.37
CA HIS A 389 14.00 -56.99 -48.22
C HIS A 389 13.83 -57.50 -46.76
N ALA A 390 12.93 -58.43 -46.37
CA ALA A 390 11.63 -58.96 -46.86
C ALA A 390 10.96 -59.69 -45.63
N ALA A 391 9.83 -60.43 -45.63
CA ALA A 391 8.95 -60.99 -46.66
C ALA A 391 7.50 -61.26 -46.12
N THR A 392 6.73 -62.11 -46.82
CA THR A 392 5.39 -62.69 -46.56
C THR A 392 5.34 -63.66 -45.35
N THR A 393 4.22 -63.99 -44.68
CA THR A 393 2.76 -64.08 -45.01
C THR A 393 1.93 -64.00 -43.67
N ALA A 394 0.59 -64.05 -43.50
CA ALA A 394 -0.61 -64.30 -44.33
C ALA A 394 -1.92 -63.71 -43.72
N THR A 395 -3.07 -64.16 -44.27
CA THR A 395 -4.50 -64.11 -43.84
C THR A 395 -4.79 -64.50 -42.38
N ALA A 396 -5.90 -64.18 -41.67
CA ALA A 396 -7.15 -63.39 -41.80
C ALA A 396 -8.09 -63.94 -40.68
N THR A 397 -9.13 -63.32 -40.09
CA THR A 397 -9.83 -62.02 -40.28
C THR A 397 -10.61 -61.64 -38.99
N THR A 398 -11.33 -60.49 -39.01
CA THR A 398 -12.48 -60.15 -38.12
C THR A 398 -12.20 -59.45 -36.78
N THR A 399 -11.62 -58.25 -36.87
CA THR A 399 -12.10 -56.99 -36.21
C THR A 399 -12.62 -57.02 -34.75
N THR A 400 -11.81 -56.45 -33.84
CA THR A 400 -12.27 -55.72 -32.64
C THR A 400 -11.45 -54.42 -32.48
N ASN A 401 -11.93 -53.48 -31.67
CA ASN A 401 -11.26 -52.19 -31.42
C ASN A 401 -9.94 -52.34 -30.63
N THR A 402 -8.88 -51.63 -31.04
CA THR A 402 -8.05 -50.76 -30.16
C THR A 402 -6.95 -50.02 -30.95
N THR A 403 -6.75 -48.74 -30.64
CA THR A 403 -5.49 -48.01 -30.86
C THR A 403 -5.14 -47.30 -29.57
N LEU A 404 -4.03 -47.67 -28.93
CA LEU A 404 -3.60 -47.15 -27.63
C LEU A 404 -2.10 -46.80 -27.68
N ASN A 405 -1.81 -45.59 -27.17
CA ASN A 405 -0.58 -45.15 -26.52
C ASN A 405 0.73 -44.96 -27.34
N ASN A 406 1.21 -43.71 -27.27
CA ASN A 406 2.57 -43.30 -26.83
C ASN A 406 3.80 -43.61 -27.76
N ASP A 407 4.87 -42.79 -27.83
CA ASP A 407 5.11 -41.51 -27.13
C ASP A 407 6.14 -40.55 -27.80
N THR A 408 6.10 -39.29 -27.35
CA THR A 408 7.17 -38.26 -27.28
C THR A 408 7.87 -37.61 -28.49
N SER A 409 8.06 -36.28 -28.32
CA SER A 409 8.97 -35.32 -29.02
C SER A 409 8.51 -34.81 -30.42
N LEU A 410 8.55 -33.51 -30.76
CA LEU A 410 9.15 -32.31 -30.11
C LEU A 410 8.17 -31.11 -29.94
N ILE A 411 8.13 -30.60 -28.70
CA ILE A 411 7.93 -29.21 -28.21
C ILE A 411 7.29 -28.13 -29.13
N PRO A 412 6.08 -27.64 -28.77
CA PRO A 412 5.56 -26.29 -29.08
C PRO A 412 5.54 -25.33 -27.85
N PRO A 413 5.14 -24.04 -27.99
CA PRO A 413 5.37 -22.97 -26.98
C PRO A 413 4.60 -23.10 -25.63
N PRO A 414 5.01 -22.37 -24.57
CA PRO A 414 4.47 -22.52 -23.22
C PRO A 414 3.01 -22.07 -23.09
N GLN A 415 2.13 -22.99 -22.72
CA GLN A 415 0.69 -22.73 -22.55
C GLN A 415 0.37 -22.02 -21.24
N ALA A 416 -0.59 -21.09 -21.28
CA ALA A 416 -1.15 -20.46 -20.09
C ALA A 416 -1.83 -21.51 -19.18
N ARG A 417 -1.74 -21.32 -17.85
CA ARG A 417 -2.38 -22.20 -16.86
C ARG A 417 -3.90 -22.22 -17.06
N LYS A 418 -4.46 -23.39 -17.41
CA LYS A 418 -5.91 -23.62 -17.40
C LYS A 418 -6.45 -23.45 -15.96
N SER A 419 -7.57 -22.74 -15.81
CA SER A 419 -8.26 -22.59 -14.53
C SER A 419 -8.88 -23.91 -14.07
N VAL A 420 -8.76 -24.22 -12.78
CA VAL A 420 -9.42 -25.38 -12.16
C VAL A 420 -10.82 -24.93 -11.72
N GLN A 421 -11.79 -25.04 -12.62
CA GLN A 421 -13.14 -24.51 -12.44
C GLN A 421 -13.85 -25.13 -11.22
N LEU A 422 -14.28 -24.31 -10.27
CA LEU A 422 -14.89 -24.78 -9.02
C LEU A 422 -16.38 -25.13 -9.20
N SER A 423 -16.68 -26.37 -9.59
CA SER A 423 -18.06 -26.88 -9.54
C SER A 423 -18.44 -27.27 -8.10
N ILE A 424 -19.01 -26.35 -7.32
CA ILE A 424 -19.55 -26.68 -5.99
C ILE A 424 -20.82 -27.54 -6.18
N PRO A 425 -20.89 -28.77 -5.66
CA PRO A 425 -22.10 -29.59 -5.78
C PRO A 425 -23.21 -29.01 -4.90
N THR A 426 -24.41 -28.83 -5.44
CA THR A 426 -25.58 -28.43 -4.66
C THR A 426 -25.85 -29.44 -3.54
N MET A 427 -25.88 -28.96 -2.30
CA MET A 427 -26.31 -29.78 -1.16
C MET A 427 -27.78 -30.16 -1.34
N ASN A 428 -28.06 -31.47 -1.45
CA ASN A 428 -29.44 -31.97 -1.46
C ASN A 428 -30.22 -31.42 -0.24
N PRO A 429 -31.44 -30.90 -0.42
CA PRO A 429 -32.22 -30.33 0.67
C PRO A 429 -32.45 -31.37 1.77
N THR A 430 -32.30 -30.95 3.02
CA THR A 430 -32.28 -31.85 4.19
C THR A 430 -33.67 -32.40 4.52
N GLY A 431 -34.04 -33.52 3.90
CA GLY A 431 -35.20 -34.33 4.26
C GLY A 431 -35.07 -34.91 5.67
N GLY A 432 -35.50 -34.13 6.68
CA GLY A 432 -35.39 -34.51 8.10
C GLY A 432 -36.15 -33.64 9.12
N SER A 433 -36.84 -32.59 8.67
CA SER A 433 -37.81 -31.75 9.40
C SER A 433 -37.49 -31.28 10.84
N ILE A 434 -37.28 -29.97 10.98
CA ILE A 434 -38.05 -29.18 11.96
C ILE A 434 -38.87 -28.12 11.20
N TYR A 435 -39.69 -28.57 10.24
CA TYR A 435 -40.69 -27.73 9.58
C TYR A 435 -41.99 -27.72 10.40
N ARG A 436 -41.98 -26.98 11.51
CA ARG A 436 -43.19 -26.53 12.23
C ARG A 436 -43.00 -25.14 12.86
N TYR A 437 -42.78 -24.15 12.00
CA TYR A 437 -43.35 -22.82 12.19
C TYR A 437 -43.90 -22.35 10.84
N ASN A 438 -45.10 -21.79 10.83
CA ASN A 438 -45.62 -21.09 9.64
C ASN A 438 -44.72 -19.89 9.37
N ASN A 439 -44.43 -19.60 8.10
CA ASN A 439 -43.64 -18.41 7.72
C ASN A 439 -44.22 -17.14 8.37
N PRO A 440 -43.48 -16.47 9.27
CA PRO A 440 -43.70 -15.05 9.51
C PRO A 440 -43.31 -14.27 8.24
N PRO A 441 -43.76 -13.02 8.06
CA PRO A 441 -43.12 -12.13 7.09
C PRO A 441 -41.63 -12.00 7.40
N ARG A 442 -40.79 -11.79 6.37
CA ARG A 442 -39.33 -11.68 6.52
C ARG A 442 -38.97 -10.56 7.51
N LEU A 443 -38.49 -10.94 8.69
CA LEU A 443 -37.87 -10.04 9.64
C LEU A 443 -36.42 -9.72 9.20
N PRO A 444 -35.85 -8.57 9.60
CA PRO A 444 -34.46 -8.24 9.32
C PRO A 444 -33.49 -9.22 9.99
N PHE A 445 -32.26 -9.27 9.47
CA PHE A 445 -31.20 -10.18 9.89
C PHE A 445 -30.93 -10.07 11.40
N GLN A 446 -31.13 -11.17 12.14
CA GLN A 446 -30.96 -11.23 13.59
C GLN A 446 -30.12 -12.44 13.98
N TYR A 447 -29.21 -12.26 14.93
CA TYR A 447 -28.28 -13.30 15.39
C TYR A 447 -28.98 -14.60 15.80
N THR A 448 -28.43 -15.75 15.40
CA THR A 448 -28.91 -17.07 15.83
C THR A 448 -28.93 -17.17 17.36
N SER A 449 -30.04 -17.66 17.93
CA SER A 449 -30.26 -17.60 19.38
C SER A 449 -29.22 -18.41 20.18
N HIS A 450 -28.90 -17.95 21.38
CA HIS A 450 -27.88 -18.57 22.23
C HIS A 450 -28.16 -20.06 22.50
N ASP A 451 -29.43 -20.43 22.71
CA ASP A 451 -29.86 -21.82 22.90
C ASP A 451 -29.60 -22.72 21.69
N HIS A 452 -29.65 -22.19 20.48
CA HIS A 452 -29.30 -22.94 19.27
C HIS A 452 -27.79 -23.26 19.22
N ARG A 453 -26.96 -22.32 19.67
CA ARG A 453 -25.49 -22.49 19.80
C ARG A 453 -25.13 -23.48 20.91
N LEU A 454 -25.84 -23.43 22.05
CA LEU A 454 -25.69 -24.42 23.13
C LEU A 454 -26.08 -25.84 22.69
N ARG A 455 -27.16 -25.99 21.91
CA ARG A 455 -27.53 -27.28 21.30
C ARG A 455 -26.42 -27.82 20.40
N LEU A 456 -25.83 -27.00 19.53
CA LEU A 456 -24.69 -27.42 18.70
C LEU A 456 -23.48 -27.88 19.52
N ASN A 457 -23.14 -27.20 20.62
CA ASN A 457 -22.08 -27.66 21.52
C ASN A 457 -22.42 -29.01 22.20
N SER A 458 -23.68 -29.23 22.59
CA SER A 458 -24.11 -30.51 23.21
C SER A 458 -24.02 -31.72 22.29
N ILE A 459 -24.09 -31.54 20.97
CA ILE A 459 -24.00 -32.66 19.99
C ILE A 459 -22.62 -33.34 20.06
N ASN A 460 -21.56 -32.59 20.38
CA ASN A 460 -20.20 -33.12 20.49
C ASN A 460 -19.93 -33.89 21.79
N HIS A 461 -20.82 -33.83 22.79
CA HIS A 461 -20.69 -34.61 24.03
C HIS A 461 -21.31 -36.02 23.92
N GLY A 462 -20.68 -36.86 23.09
CA GLY A 462 -20.64 -38.32 23.30
C GLY A 462 -21.95 -39.11 23.12
N ARG A 463 -22.99 -38.57 22.47
CA ARG A 463 -24.26 -39.31 22.27
C ARG A 463 -24.14 -40.46 21.25
N ARG A 464 -23.70 -41.61 21.78
CA ARG A 464 -23.69 -42.97 21.19
C ARG A 464 -22.82 -43.12 19.94
N ARG A 465 -21.74 -43.90 20.09
CA ARG A 465 -21.20 -44.71 18.98
C ARG A 465 -22.35 -45.56 18.43
N SER A 466 -22.89 -45.24 17.26
CA SER A 466 -23.95 -46.04 16.66
C SER A 466 -23.38 -47.38 16.21
N SER A 467 -24.03 -48.48 16.59
CA SER A 467 -23.61 -49.87 16.34
C SER A 467 -23.88 -50.29 14.88
N VAL A 468 -23.46 -49.46 13.91
CA VAL A 468 -23.96 -49.47 12.53
C VAL A 468 -22.82 -49.42 11.48
N LEU A 469 -21.59 -49.04 11.85
CA LEU A 469 -20.52 -48.75 10.87
C LEU A 469 -19.41 -49.80 10.72
N ILE A 470 -19.42 -50.89 11.49
CA ILE A 470 -18.75 -52.13 11.05
C ILE A 470 -19.67 -52.80 10.02
N ASN A 471 -19.56 -52.36 8.76
CA ASN A 471 -19.97 -53.14 7.58
C ASN A 471 -19.35 -52.53 6.31
N GLY A 472 -18.48 -53.30 5.65
CA GLY A 472 -17.71 -52.91 4.46
C GLY A 472 -16.22 -53.27 4.61
N PRO A 473 -15.51 -53.59 3.51
CA PRO A 473 -14.24 -54.34 3.54
C PRO A 473 -13.02 -53.59 4.08
N LEU A 474 -13.12 -52.28 4.36
CA LEU A 474 -12.02 -51.45 4.84
C LEU A 474 -12.36 -50.78 6.19
N PRO A 475 -11.41 -50.74 7.16
CA PRO A 475 -11.55 -49.96 8.39
C PRO A 475 -11.71 -48.45 8.15
N ASP A 476 -12.43 -47.78 9.04
CA ASP A 476 -12.65 -46.33 8.98
C ASP A 476 -11.34 -45.51 9.07
N SER A 477 -10.31 -46.03 9.73
CA SER A 477 -8.97 -45.43 9.78
C SER A 477 -8.29 -45.40 8.41
N LEU A 478 -8.51 -46.42 7.56
CA LEU A 478 -8.03 -46.39 6.17
C LEU A 478 -8.84 -45.40 5.32
N PHE A 479 -10.16 -45.32 5.51
CA PHE A 479 -10.97 -44.31 4.83
C PHE A 479 -10.55 -42.87 5.19
N LEU A 480 -10.35 -42.57 6.47
CA LEU A 480 -9.84 -41.26 6.90
C LEU A 480 -8.46 -40.95 6.31
N LYS A 481 -7.57 -41.96 6.23
CA LYS A 481 -6.26 -41.79 5.58
C LYS A 481 -6.37 -41.58 4.06
N ILE A 482 -7.25 -42.30 3.37
CA ILE A 482 -7.55 -42.08 1.94
C ILE A 482 -8.09 -40.65 1.73
N PHE A 483 -9.04 -40.22 2.56
CA PHE A 483 -9.61 -38.87 2.51
C PHE A 483 -8.55 -37.78 2.78
N SER A 484 -7.52 -38.04 3.61
CA SER A 484 -6.44 -37.07 3.83
C SER A 484 -5.57 -36.77 2.59
N TYR A 485 -5.65 -37.60 1.54
CA TYR A 485 -4.99 -37.35 0.25
C TYR A 485 -5.89 -36.65 -0.79
N LEU A 486 -7.15 -36.36 -0.47
CA LEU A 486 -8.10 -35.71 -1.39
C LEU A 486 -8.19 -34.20 -1.15
N ASN A 487 -8.31 -33.43 -2.23
CA ASN A 487 -8.56 -31.98 -2.15
C ASN A 487 -10.01 -31.68 -1.72
N LEU A 488 -10.26 -30.43 -1.31
CA LEU A 488 -11.56 -29.97 -0.80
C LEU A 488 -12.76 -30.29 -1.74
N PRO A 489 -12.72 -29.99 -3.06
CA PRO A 489 -13.82 -30.36 -3.96
C PRO A 489 -14.06 -31.87 -4.06
N ASN A 490 -12.99 -32.68 -4.07
CA ASN A 490 -13.14 -34.13 -4.07
C ASN A 490 -13.69 -34.63 -2.74
N LEU A 491 -13.34 -34.04 -1.60
CA LEU A 491 -13.95 -34.37 -0.30
C LEU A 491 -15.43 -33.99 -0.23
N MET A 492 -15.82 -32.83 -0.75
CA MET A 492 -17.23 -32.44 -0.87
C MET A 492 -18.00 -33.44 -1.75
N ARG A 493 -17.43 -33.87 -2.87
CA ARG A 493 -17.99 -34.93 -3.74
C ARG A 493 -18.04 -36.31 -3.03
N MET A 494 -16.99 -36.74 -2.32
CA MET A 494 -17.02 -38.00 -1.56
C MET A 494 -18.08 -37.99 -0.46
N SER A 495 -18.42 -36.81 0.09
CA SER A 495 -19.49 -36.66 1.08
C SER A 495 -20.91 -36.85 0.51
N SER A 496 -21.10 -36.85 -0.82
CA SER A 496 -22.40 -37.17 -1.43
C SER A 496 -22.54 -38.65 -1.83
N VAL A 497 -21.44 -39.42 -1.89
CA VAL A 497 -21.44 -40.83 -2.35
C VAL A 497 -22.25 -41.74 -1.44
N CYS A 498 -22.04 -41.69 -0.11
CA CYS A 498 -22.83 -42.49 0.83
C CYS A 498 -22.86 -41.91 2.25
N ARG A 499 -23.83 -42.34 3.07
CA ARG A 499 -24.01 -41.87 4.46
C ARG A 499 -22.78 -42.15 5.34
N ARG A 500 -22.13 -43.32 5.19
CA ARG A 500 -20.89 -43.67 5.94
C ARG A 500 -19.76 -42.70 5.61
N TRP A 501 -19.50 -42.44 4.33
CA TRP A 501 -18.45 -41.49 3.92
C TRP A 501 -18.77 -40.06 4.36
N LYS A 502 -20.02 -39.60 4.25
CA LYS A 502 -20.43 -38.29 4.79
C LYS A 502 -20.15 -38.19 6.29
N GLN A 503 -20.50 -39.21 7.07
CA GLN A 503 -20.26 -39.25 8.51
C GLN A 503 -18.76 -39.27 8.84
N LEU A 504 -17.95 -40.07 8.15
CA LEU A 504 -16.49 -40.10 8.36
C LEU A 504 -15.81 -38.77 8.02
N ILE A 505 -16.18 -38.16 6.90
CA ILE A 505 -15.62 -36.86 6.48
C ILE A 505 -16.04 -35.73 7.42
N TYR A 506 -17.25 -35.80 8.00
CA TYR A 506 -17.73 -34.80 8.96
C TYR A 506 -17.17 -34.99 10.38
N LEU A 507 -17.01 -36.24 10.85
CA LEU A 507 -16.51 -36.57 12.19
C LEU A 507 -14.98 -36.66 12.28
N GLY A 508 -14.27 -36.74 11.15
CA GLY A 508 -12.81 -36.79 11.12
C GLY A 508 -12.17 -35.50 11.66
N SER A 509 -11.54 -35.60 12.84
CA SER A 509 -10.83 -34.51 13.53
C SER A 509 -9.56 -34.03 12.84
N ASP A 510 -8.94 -34.89 12.04
CA ASP A 510 -7.67 -34.61 11.35
C ASP A 510 -7.85 -34.11 9.92
N LEU A 511 -9.08 -34.11 9.41
CA LEU A 511 -9.43 -33.52 8.12
C LEU A 511 -9.67 -32.01 8.26
N PHE A 512 -9.35 -31.25 7.21
CA PHE A 512 -9.57 -29.80 7.09
C PHE A 512 -8.80 -28.90 8.08
N LYS A 513 -7.79 -29.42 8.79
CA LYS A 513 -6.88 -28.61 9.64
C LYS A 513 -6.18 -27.48 8.89
N VAL A 514 -5.96 -27.65 7.58
CA VAL A 514 -5.57 -26.59 6.65
C VAL A 514 -6.69 -26.41 5.63
N LEU A 515 -7.17 -25.17 5.49
CA LEU A 515 -8.15 -24.73 4.51
C LEU A 515 -7.51 -23.72 3.56
N ASP A 516 -6.88 -24.23 2.51
CA ASP A 516 -6.38 -23.42 1.39
C ASP A 516 -7.47 -23.29 0.32
N LEU A 517 -7.90 -22.05 0.06
CA LEU A 517 -8.90 -21.70 -0.95
C LEU A 517 -8.30 -20.94 -2.15
N THR A 518 -6.99 -20.68 -2.12
CA THR A 518 -6.27 -19.97 -3.19
C THR A 518 -6.37 -20.61 -4.58
N PRO A 519 -6.50 -21.95 -4.77
CA PRO A 519 -6.67 -22.55 -6.09
C PRO A 519 -7.97 -22.13 -6.81
N TRP A 520 -8.96 -21.63 -6.07
CA TRP A 520 -10.30 -21.26 -6.57
C TRP A 520 -10.62 -19.77 -6.38
N SER A 521 -9.62 -18.94 -6.07
CA SER A 521 -9.77 -17.53 -5.68
C SER A 521 -10.45 -16.61 -6.73
N ARG A 522 -10.59 -17.07 -7.98
CA ARG A 522 -11.34 -16.38 -9.05
C ARG A 522 -12.82 -16.79 -9.15
N ASP A 523 -13.15 -17.99 -8.70
CA ASP A 523 -14.48 -18.60 -8.84
C ASP A 523 -15.27 -18.51 -7.52
N LEU A 524 -14.56 -18.39 -6.38
CA LEU A 524 -15.14 -18.41 -5.04
C LEU A 524 -15.80 -17.08 -4.68
N ASN A 525 -17.12 -17.11 -4.51
CA ASN A 525 -17.96 -16.03 -4.00
C ASN A 525 -18.41 -16.28 -2.54
N ASP A 526 -19.16 -15.33 -1.97
CA ASP A 526 -19.69 -15.42 -0.60
C ASP A 526 -20.52 -16.69 -0.34
N GLU A 527 -21.43 -17.06 -1.25
CA GLU A 527 -22.25 -18.28 -1.11
C GLU A 527 -21.37 -19.54 -1.06
N GLY A 528 -20.38 -19.64 -1.96
CA GLY A 528 -19.43 -20.75 -1.98
C GLY A 528 -18.61 -20.84 -0.70
N LEU A 529 -18.18 -19.71 -0.14
CA LEU A 529 -17.45 -19.70 1.13
C LEU A 529 -18.35 -20.12 2.31
N ILE A 530 -19.61 -19.69 2.33
CA ILE A 530 -20.59 -20.11 3.34
C ILE A 530 -20.86 -21.62 3.26
N GLN A 531 -21.02 -22.17 2.04
CA GLN A 531 -21.19 -23.62 1.83
C GLN A 531 -19.95 -24.43 2.26
N ILE A 532 -18.75 -23.94 1.96
CA ILE A 532 -17.48 -24.54 2.42
C ILE A 532 -17.37 -24.48 3.95
N THR A 533 -17.68 -23.33 4.55
CA THR A 533 -17.65 -23.12 6.01
C THR A 533 -18.55 -24.12 6.73
N ASN A 534 -19.78 -24.32 6.25
CA ASN A 534 -20.73 -25.32 6.78
C ASN A 534 -20.23 -26.77 6.64
N PHE A 535 -19.39 -27.06 5.65
CA PHE A 535 -18.83 -28.39 5.42
C PHE A 535 -17.60 -28.69 6.30
N VAL A 536 -16.71 -27.71 6.49
CA VAL A 536 -15.50 -27.87 7.31
C VAL A 536 -15.79 -27.71 8.81
N GLY A 537 -16.70 -26.81 9.18
CA GLY A 537 -16.96 -26.43 10.58
C GLY A 537 -15.71 -25.87 11.27
N SER A 538 -15.68 -25.89 12.60
CA SER A 538 -14.59 -25.30 13.41
C SER A 538 -13.25 -26.07 13.44
N ARG A 539 -12.97 -26.88 12.41
CA ARG A 539 -11.75 -27.71 12.30
C ARG A 539 -10.50 -27.00 11.73
N PRO A 540 -10.59 -26.00 10.83
CA PRO A 540 -9.40 -25.32 10.32
C PRO A 540 -8.58 -24.61 11.40
N GLU A 541 -7.31 -24.99 11.49
CA GLU A 541 -6.29 -24.30 12.29
C GLU A 541 -5.53 -23.27 11.45
N VAL A 542 -5.43 -23.51 10.13
CA VAL A 542 -4.85 -22.64 9.13
C VAL A 542 -5.88 -22.35 8.04
N ILE A 543 -6.12 -21.08 7.75
CA ILE A 543 -7.00 -20.60 6.68
C ILE A 543 -6.19 -19.75 5.71
N ASP A 544 -6.24 -20.04 4.42
CA ASP A 544 -5.74 -19.18 3.34
C ASP A 544 -6.84 -18.84 2.34
N ILE A 545 -7.21 -17.56 2.30
CA ILE A 545 -8.17 -16.95 1.37
C ILE A 545 -7.50 -15.88 0.50
N SER A 546 -6.22 -16.02 0.21
CA SER A 546 -5.47 -15.07 -0.61
C SER A 546 -6.05 -14.92 -2.01
N SER A 547 -6.15 -13.68 -2.47
CA SER A 547 -6.65 -13.25 -3.78
C SER A 547 -8.10 -13.63 -4.07
N CYS A 548 -8.90 -13.97 -3.05
CA CYS A 548 -10.32 -14.34 -3.20
C CYS A 548 -11.21 -13.11 -3.40
N PHE A 549 -11.05 -12.44 -4.55
CA PHE A 549 -11.58 -11.09 -4.79
C PHE A 549 -13.11 -10.94 -4.67
N HIS A 550 -13.87 -12.03 -4.74
CA HIS A 550 -15.34 -12.02 -4.64
C HIS A 550 -15.89 -12.35 -3.24
N ILE A 551 -15.02 -12.42 -2.22
CA ILE A 551 -15.41 -12.47 -0.80
C ILE A 551 -15.68 -11.05 -0.27
N THR A 552 -16.79 -10.89 0.46
CA THR A 552 -17.15 -9.68 1.19
C THR A 552 -17.19 -9.91 2.71
N ASP A 553 -17.50 -8.85 3.47
CA ASP A 553 -17.68 -8.87 4.92
C ASP A 553 -18.66 -9.97 5.39
N GLU A 554 -19.72 -10.28 4.62
CA GLU A 554 -20.75 -11.23 5.05
C GLU A 554 -20.20 -12.64 5.21
N SER A 555 -19.58 -13.20 4.16
CA SER A 555 -19.03 -14.55 4.25
C SER A 555 -17.74 -14.61 5.05
N PHE A 556 -16.94 -13.53 5.07
CA PHE A 556 -15.75 -13.46 5.92
C PHE A 556 -16.14 -13.50 7.40
N SER A 557 -17.03 -12.61 7.87
CA SER A 557 -17.46 -12.64 9.26
C SER A 557 -18.25 -13.92 9.59
N TYR A 558 -18.93 -14.56 8.62
CA TYR A 558 -19.51 -15.89 8.83
C TYR A 558 -18.44 -16.97 9.08
N LEU A 559 -17.41 -17.05 8.22
CA LEU A 559 -16.26 -17.96 8.38
C LEU A 559 -15.55 -17.74 9.73
N ILE A 560 -15.27 -16.48 10.07
CA ILE A 560 -14.57 -16.10 11.30
C ILE A 560 -15.41 -16.41 12.55
N ASN A 561 -16.74 -16.30 12.50
CA ASN A 561 -17.60 -16.73 13.62
C ASN A 561 -17.67 -18.27 13.73
N GLU A 562 -18.10 -18.99 12.69
CA GLU A 562 -18.33 -20.44 12.77
C GLU A 562 -17.05 -21.24 13.03
N VAL A 563 -15.89 -20.78 12.53
CA VAL A 563 -14.60 -21.40 12.83
C VAL A 563 -13.98 -20.85 14.10
N GLY A 564 -13.94 -19.51 14.27
CA GLY A 564 -13.23 -18.85 15.35
C GLY A 564 -13.84 -19.03 16.74
N ILE A 565 -15.14 -19.29 16.87
CA ILE A 565 -15.80 -19.49 18.18
C ILE A 565 -15.19 -20.63 19.02
N ARG A 566 -14.47 -21.58 18.41
CA ARG A 566 -13.75 -22.65 19.13
C ARG A 566 -12.27 -22.35 19.43
N GLY A 567 -11.76 -21.19 19.02
CA GLY A 567 -10.33 -20.84 19.17
C GLY A 567 -9.39 -21.76 18.38
N SER A 568 -9.85 -22.42 17.32
CA SER A 568 -9.02 -23.33 16.52
C SER A 568 -8.07 -22.60 15.57
N ILE A 569 -8.43 -21.41 15.08
CA ILE A 569 -7.66 -20.65 14.10
C ILE A 569 -6.36 -20.12 14.73
N LYS A 570 -5.22 -20.70 14.32
CA LYS A 570 -3.86 -20.27 14.70
C LYS A 570 -3.20 -19.44 13.61
N LYS A 571 -3.63 -19.58 12.35
CA LYS A 571 -3.08 -18.84 11.21
C LYS A 571 -4.16 -18.43 10.22
N LEU A 572 -4.21 -17.13 9.91
CA LEU A 572 -5.03 -16.58 8.84
C LEU A 572 -4.15 -15.89 7.80
N ILE A 573 -4.36 -16.23 6.52
CA ILE A 573 -3.67 -15.65 5.37
C ILE A 573 -4.73 -15.07 4.43
N MET A 574 -4.62 -13.77 4.13
CA MET A 574 -5.68 -13.00 3.47
C MET A 574 -5.12 -12.05 2.39
N LYS A 575 -4.06 -12.44 1.67
CA LYS A 575 -3.33 -11.55 0.76
C LYS A 575 -4.20 -10.98 -0.36
N ASN A 576 -3.97 -9.75 -0.78
CA ASN A 576 -4.64 -9.08 -1.91
C ASN A 576 -6.18 -8.99 -1.79
N ASN A 577 -6.78 -9.18 -0.61
CA ASN A 577 -8.22 -9.02 -0.45
C ASN A 577 -8.58 -7.54 -0.28
N TRP A 578 -9.41 -7.03 -1.18
CA TRP A 578 -9.73 -5.60 -1.27
C TRP A 578 -11.18 -5.27 -0.89
N ASN A 579 -12.08 -6.25 -0.91
CA ASN A 579 -13.51 -6.06 -0.64
C ASN A 579 -13.86 -6.15 0.85
N ILE A 580 -13.22 -7.04 1.62
CA ILE A 580 -13.39 -7.17 3.08
C ILE A 580 -12.99 -5.87 3.79
N SER A 581 -13.86 -5.33 4.65
CA SER A 581 -13.68 -4.03 5.33
C SER A 581 -12.78 -4.05 6.56
N ALA A 582 -12.35 -2.85 6.98
CA ALA A 582 -11.64 -2.63 8.23
C ALA A 582 -12.41 -3.18 9.45
N MET A 583 -13.74 -3.06 9.45
CA MET A 583 -14.59 -3.51 10.57
C MET A 583 -14.62 -5.04 10.65
N ALA A 584 -14.84 -5.72 9.52
CA ALA A 584 -14.80 -7.18 9.46
C ALA A 584 -13.41 -7.74 9.85
N ILE A 585 -12.31 -7.08 9.46
CA ILE A 585 -10.96 -7.46 9.91
C ILE A 585 -10.81 -7.23 11.43
N MET A 586 -11.41 -6.19 11.99
CA MET A 586 -11.38 -5.94 13.44
C MET A 586 -12.19 -6.95 14.26
N ASP A 587 -13.18 -7.64 13.70
CA ASP A 587 -13.88 -8.75 14.36
C ASP A 587 -12.95 -9.93 14.71
N LEU A 588 -11.82 -10.08 14.00
CA LEU A 588 -10.76 -11.03 14.39
C LEU A 588 -10.26 -10.79 15.82
N SER A 589 -10.34 -9.56 16.35
CA SER A 589 -9.98 -9.25 17.74
C SER A 589 -10.89 -9.92 18.77
N ILE A 590 -12.05 -10.46 18.37
CA ILE A 590 -13.04 -11.09 19.25
C ILE A 590 -12.82 -12.60 19.37
N VAL A 591 -12.37 -13.25 18.29
CA VAL A 591 -12.17 -14.71 18.23
C VAL A 591 -10.70 -15.16 18.12
N GLY A 592 -9.78 -14.23 17.82
CA GLY A 592 -8.36 -14.49 17.57
C GLY A 592 -7.49 -14.77 18.80
N ALA A 593 -8.05 -15.31 19.88
CA ALA A 593 -7.31 -15.57 21.13
C ALA A 593 -6.10 -16.53 20.92
N GLU A 594 -6.25 -17.53 20.06
CA GLU A 594 -5.19 -18.49 19.67
C GLU A 594 -4.45 -18.10 18.38
N LEU A 595 -4.74 -16.91 17.80
CA LEU A 595 -4.27 -16.52 16.47
C LEU A 595 -2.80 -16.07 16.51
N ASN A 596 -1.88 -17.01 16.25
CA ASN A 596 -0.43 -16.79 16.25
C ASN A 596 0.09 -16.04 15.03
N THR A 597 -0.55 -16.20 13.86
CA THR A 597 -0.06 -15.64 12.59
C THR A 597 -1.19 -14.99 11.80
N ILE A 598 -0.98 -13.74 11.39
CA ILE A 598 -1.88 -13.03 10.47
C ILE A 598 -1.07 -12.45 9.30
N ASP A 599 -1.54 -12.67 8.08
CA ASP A 599 -0.98 -12.08 6.87
C ASP A 599 -2.08 -11.28 6.13
N LEU A 600 -2.01 -9.95 6.24
CA LEU A 600 -2.92 -8.98 5.62
C LEU A 600 -2.25 -8.28 4.42
N SER A 601 -1.26 -8.89 3.79
CA SER A 601 -0.46 -8.20 2.78
C SER A 601 -1.29 -7.73 1.57
N ASN A 602 -1.08 -6.48 1.16
CA ASN A 602 -1.83 -5.76 0.11
C ASN A 602 -3.36 -5.61 0.38
N CYS A 603 -3.79 -5.66 1.65
CA CYS A 603 -5.19 -5.38 2.03
C CYS A 603 -5.43 -3.87 2.17
N ARG A 604 -5.95 -3.24 1.11
CA ARG A 604 -6.09 -1.77 0.96
C ARG A 604 -6.87 -1.06 2.08
N LYS A 605 -7.69 -1.77 2.88
CA LYS A 605 -8.52 -1.19 3.95
C LYS A 605 -7.90 -1.31 5.35
N VAL A 606 -6.66 -1.83 5.47
CA VAL A 606 -5.94 -1.89 6.75
C VAL A 606 -5.28 -0.53 7.03
N LYS A 607 -5.71 0.10 8.13
CA LYS A 607 -5.15 1.34 8.70
C LYS A 607 -4.63 1.09 10.12
N ASP A 608 -3.96 2.08 10.70
CA ASP A 608 -3.43 2.03 12.08
C ASP A 608 -4.47 1.53 13.11
N ASP A 609 -5.73 1.95 13.00
CA ASP A 609 -6.80 1.58 13.95
C ASP A 609 -7.17 0.08 13.89
N VAL A 610 -7.02 -0.54 12.72
CA VAL A 610 -7.17 -1.99 12.55
C VAL A 610 -6.04 -2.72 13.28
N ILE A 611 -4.81 -2.20 13.17
CA ILE A 611 -3.66 -2.76 13.90
C ILE A 611 -3.84 -2.56 15.40
N GLU A 612 -4.23 -1.37 15.84
CA GLU A 612 -4.57 -1.04 17.24
C GLU A 612 -5.56 -2.05 17.81
N ARG A 613 -6.68 -2.31 17.11
CA ARG A 613 -7.70 -3.24 17.57
C ARG A 613 -7.26 -4.71 17.53
N LEU A 614 -6.41 -5.11 16.58
CA LEU A 614 -5.86 -6.46 16.49
C LEU A 614 -4.84 -6.76 17.59
N ILE A 615 -4.01 -5.78 17.99
CA ILE A 615 -2.89 -6.00 18.93
C ILE A 615 -3.11 -5.46 20.34
N SER A 616 -4.13 -4.62 20.58
CA SER A 616 -4.38 -4.05 21.91
C SER A 616 -4.79 -5.13 22.92
N SER A 617 -4.09 -5.15 24.04
CA SER A 617 -4.41 -5.92 25.25
C SER A 617 -4.99 -5.02 26.37
N LYS A 618 -5.19 -3.73 26.10
CA LYS A 618 -5.15 -2.67 27.12
C LYS A 618 -6.52 -2.17 27.59
N TYR A 619 -7.60 -2.57 26.92
CA TYR A 619 -8.97 -2.08 27.19
C TYR A 619 -9.95 -3.15 27.68
N ASP A 620 -9.74 -4.43 27.33
CA ASP A 620 -10.37 -5.61 27.97
C ASP A 620 -9.49 -6.83 27.66
N SER A 621 -9.34 -7.77 28.60
CA SER A 621 -8.66 -9.06 28.36
C SER A 621 -9.49 -10.03 27.49
N LYS A 622 -10.68 -9.62 27.06
CA LYS A 622 -11.53 -10.34 26.10
C LYS A 622 -11.30 -9.97 24.63
N PHE A 623 -10.51 -8.95 24.33
CA PHE A 623 -10.24 -8.52 22.95
C PHE A 623 -8.74 -8.48 22.65
N GLY A 624 -8.42 -8.60 21.36
CA GLY A 624 -7.06 -8.58 20.83
C GLY A 624 -6.44 -9.97 20.66
N CYS A 625 -5.56 -10.12 19.66
CA CYS A 625 -4.88 -11.37 19.35
C CYS A 625 -3.69 -11.57 20.29
N GLN A 626 -3.97 -12.02 21.52
CA GLN A 626 -2.99 -12.09 22.62
C GLN A 626 -1.81 -13.03 22.33
N LYS A 627 -2.00 -14.03 21.47
CA LYS A 627 -0.94 -14.98 21.06
C LYS A 627 -0.29 -14.64 19.70
N LEU A 628 -0.56 -13.46 19.14
CA LEU A 628 -0.02 -13.02 17.85
C LEU A 628 1.49 -12.78 17.92
N THR A 629 2.25 -13.66 17.26
CA THR A 629 3.71 -13.63 17.20
C THR A 629 4.22 -13.23 15.81
N ASN A 630 3.49 -13.55 14.74
CA ASN A 630 3.90 -13.35 13.36
C ASN A 630 2.89 -12.48 12.63
N LEU A 631 3.31 -11.31 12.14
CA LEU A 631 2.43 -10.36 11.47
C LEU A 631 3.05 -9.87 10.15
N ASN A 632 2.31 -10.02 9.04
CA ASN A 632 2.70 -9.47 7.74
C ASN A 632 1.69 -8.42 7.28
N LEU A 633 2.17 -7.20 7.11
CA LEU A 633 1.42 -6.02 6.66
C LEU A 633 2.02 -5.40 5.39
N SER A 634 2.86 -6.16 4.67
CA SER A 634 3.49 -5.67 3.44
C SER A 634 2.47 -5.11 2.44
N TYR A 635 2.83 -4.01 1.79
CA TYR A 635 2.00 -3.23 0.86
C TYR A 635 0.75 -2.56 1.48
N CYS A 636 0.58 -2.56 2.82
CA CYS A 636 -0.46 -1.78 3.50
C CYS A 636 -0.05 -0.30 3.56
N LYS A 637 -0.44 0.47 2.53
CA LYS A 637 -0.07 1.89 2.33
C LYS A 637 -0.59 2.89 3.38
N TYR A 638 -1.53 2.51 4.23
CA TYR A 638 -2.20 3.41 5.19
C TYR A 638 -1.81 3.14 6.66
N LEU A 639 -0.59 2.63 6.88
CA LEU A 639 0.03 2.48 8.20
C LEU A 639 1.04 3.60 8.41
N SER A 640 0.91 4.35 9.49
CA SER A 640 1.78 5.47 9.82
C SER A 640 2.72 5.13 10.99
N ASP A 641 3.52 6.12 11.41
CA ASP A 641 4.30 6.03 12.65
C ASP A 641 3.44 5.70 13.90
N LYS A 642 2.11 5.94 13.87
CA LYS A 642 1.16 5.45 14.90
C LYS A 642 1.24 3.93 15.05
N THR A 643 1.32 3.15 13.96
CA THR A 643 1.47 1.69 14.02
C THR A 643 2.74 1.26 14.77
N MET A 644 3.84 2.01 14.63
CA MET A 644 5.11 1.67 15.31
C MET A 644 5.04 1.95 16.81
N MET A 645 4.42 3.06 17.23
CA MET A 645 4.09 3.34 18.62
C MET A 645 3.14 2.29 19.20
N LEU A 646 2.14 1.82 18.44
CA LEU A 646 1.22 0.77 18.86
C LEU A 646 1.93 -0.57 19.08
N PHE A 647 2.88 -0.96 18.21
CA PHE A 647 3.69 -2.16 18.44
C PHE A 647 4.51 -2.06 19.73
N ALA A 648 5.19 -0.94 19.95
CA ALA A 648 5.97 -0.73 21.19
C ALA A 648 5.10 -0.80 22.44
N THR A 649 3.94 -0.14 22.43
CA THR A 649 3.07 0.00 23.61
C THR A 649 2.18 -1.21 23.93
N ASN A 650 1.89 -2.07 22.95
CA ASN A 650 0.90 -3.15 23.08
C ASN A 650 1.39 -4.56 22.65
N ALA A 651 2.52 -4.71 21.94
CA ALA A 651 2.94 -5.99 21.33
C ALA A 651 4.45 -6.33 21.36
N SER A 652 5.26 -5.48 21.97
CA SER A 652 6.73 -5.61 22.06
C SER A 652 7.20 -6.87 22.81
N ASP A 653 6.39 -7.39 23.72
CA ASP A 653 6.64 -8.57 24.54
C ASP A 653 6.62 -9.90 23.76
N ARG A 654 5.84 -9.97 22.66
CA ARG A 654 5.48 -11.23 22.00
C ARG A 654 5.74 -11.32 20.49
N LEU A 655 5.93 -10.20 19.80
CA LEU A 655 6.20 -10.24 18.35
C LEU A 655 7.55 -10.91 18.06
N THR A 656 7.53 -11.98 17.27
CA THR A 656 8.71 -12.75 16.81
C THR A 656 9.08 -12.45 15.36
N SER A 657 8.10 -12.09 14.54
CA SER A 657 8.28 -11.80 13.11
C SER A 657 7.35 -10.68 12.65
N LEU A 658 7.92 -9.66 12.00
CA LEU A 658 7.17 -8.54 11.42
C LEU A 658 7.64 -8.25 9.98
N ASP A 659 6.70 -8.09 9.05
CA ASP A 659 6.96 -7.67 7.67
C ASP A 659 6.15 -6.41 7.33
N LEU A 660 6.88 -5.35 6.97
CA LEU A 660 6.40 -4.01 6.63
C LEU A 660 6.87 -3.60 5.22
N THR A 661 7.19 -4.56 4.34
CA THR A 661 7.65 -4.27 2.97
C THR A 661 6.73 -3.25 2.27
N ARG A 662 7.28 -2.13 1.77
CA ARG A 662 6.54 -1.00 1.18
C ARG A 662 5.49 -0.31 2.08
N CYS A 663 5.62 -0.36 3.39
CA CYS A 663 4.94 0.57 4.30
C CYS A 663 5.69 1.91 4.32
N THR A 664 5.73 2.60 3.18
CA THR A 664 6.54 3.82 2.94
C THR A 664 6.08 5.04 3.74
N THR A 665 4.94 4.96 4.40
CA THR A 665 4.37 5.97 5.32
C THR A 665 4.88 5.85 6.75
N ILE A 666 5.77 4.89 7.02
CA ILE A 666 6.53 4.75 8.27
C ILE A 666 7.92 5.36 8.08
N THR A 667 8.36 6.18 9.04
CA THR A 667 9.58 6.99 8.99
C THR A 667 10.50 6.72 10.19
N ASP A 668 11.65 7.41 10.26
CA ASP A 668 12.51 7.48 11.45
C ASP A 668 11.73 7.80 12.73
N ASN A 669 10.68 8.63 12.66
CA ASN A 669 9.87 8.98 13.84
C ASN A 669 9.14 7.77 14.42
N GLY A 670 8.63 6.86 13.58
CA GLY A 670 8.01 5.60 14.01
C GLY A 670 8.99 4.71 14.79
N TYR A 671 10.22 4.61 14.31
CA TYR A 671 11.27 3.87 15.01
C TYR A 671 11.79 4.57 16.26
N SER A 672 11.67 5.90 16.37
CA SER A 672 12.05 6.63 17.60
C SER A 672 11.26 6.16 18.84
N PHE A 673 9.99 5.75 18.68
CA PHE A 673 9.19 5.15 19.75
C PHE A 673 9.74 3.80 20.22
N TRP A 674 10.40 3.05 19.33
CA TRP A 674 11.02 1.78 19.70
C TRP A 674 12.26 1.99 20.56
N ALA A 675 13.01 3.09 20.42
CA ALA A 675 14.24 3.34 21.21
C ALA A 675 14.01 3.33 22.74
N GLN A 676 12.77 3.52 23.20
CA GLN A 676 12.38 3.49 24.61
C GLN A 676 11.84 2.11 25.07
N THR A 677 11.72 1.13 24.17
CA THR A 677 11.07 -0.17 24.38
C THR A 677 11.90 -1.32 23.81
N GLN A 678 12.12 -2.38 24.60
CA GLN A 678 12.79 -3.59 24.13
C GLN A 678 11.79 -4.56 23.48
N PHE A 679 12.21 -5.19 22.38
CA PHE A 679 11.48 -6.25 21.66
C PHE A 679 12.23 -7.58 21.82
N PRO A 680 12.20 -8.21 23.02
CA PRO A 680 13.09 -9.33 23.35
C PRO A 680 12.86 -10.58 22.51
N GLN A 681 11.67 -10.76 21.93
CA GLN A 681 11.30 -11.93 21.13
C GLN A 681 11.48 -11.74 19.61
N LEU A 682 11.71 -10.51 19.13
CA LEU A 682 11.72 -10.20 17.70
C LEU A 682 12.97 -10.77 17.02
N GLN A 683 12.77 -11.79 16.19
CA GLN A 683 13.84 -12.51 15.50
C GLN A 683 13.86 -12.24 13.99
N ARG A 684 12.76 -11.80 13.38
CA ARG A 684 12.65 -11.54 11.94
C ARG A 684 11.97 -10.19 11.67
N LEU A 685 12.63 -9.32 10.91
CA LEU A 685 12.12 -8.00 10.55
C LEU A 685 12.41 -7.71 9.06
N ILE A 686 11.36 -7.40 8.29
CA ILE A 686 11.45 -7.16 6.85
C ILE A 686 10.91 -5.78 6.54
N LEU A 687 11.79 -4.89 6.07
CA LEU A 687 11.53 -3.47 5.79
C LEU A 687 11.88 -3.12 4.34
N ARG A 688 11.71 -4.08 3.43
CA ARG A 688 12.07 -3.92 2.02
C ARG A 688 11.32 -2.74 1.40
N ASP A 689 12.05 -1.88 0.71
CA ASP A 689 11.54 -0.75 -0.05
C ASP A 689 10.74 0.23 0.86
N CYS A 690 11.21 0.37 2.11
CA CYS A 690 10.84 1.44 3.03
C CYS A 690 11.83 2.59 2.86
N THR A 691 11.62 3.38 1.80
CA THR A 691 12.57 4.40 1.32
C THR A 691 12.79 5.60 2.25
N PHE A 692 11.92 5.81 3.25
CA PHE A 692 11.97 6.93 4.19
C PHE A 692 12.65 6.59 5.55
N LEU A 693 13.47 5.54 5.57
CA LEU A 693 14.27 5.12 6.73
C LEU A 693 15.74 5.49 6.55
N SER A 694 16.30 6.22 7.52
CA SER A 694 17.73 6.55 7.59
C SER A 694 18.47 5.73 8.63
N ASP A 695 19.77 5.96 8.78
CA ASP A 695 20.61 5.39 9.84
C ASP A 695 20.02 5.64 11.25
N ASN A 696 19.20 6.68 11.46
CA ASN A 696 18.51 6.93 12.73
C ASN A 696 17.48 5.84 13.04
N ALA A 697 16.63 5.45 12.07
CA ALA A 697 15.69 4.33 12.25
C ALA A 697 16.44 3.04 12.59
N ILE A 698 17.55 2.76 11.90
CA ILE A 698 18.40 1.60 12.17
C ILE A 698 19.03 1.68 13.57
N THR A 699 19.39 2.88 14.05
CA THR A 699 19.90 3.09 15.42
C THR A 699 18.86 2.71 16.47
N SER A 700 17.63 3.21 16.34
CA SER A 700 16.55 2.87 17.25
C SER A 700 16.22 1.37 17.17
N LEU A 701 15.94 0.84 15.98
CA LEU A 701 15.67 -0.57 15.72
C LEU A 701 16.72 -1.50 16.34
N ALA A 702 18.01 -1.23 16.08
CA ALA A 702 19.10 -2.10 16.54
C ALA A 702 19.27 -2.07 18.07
N SER A 703 19.04 -0.92 18.72
CA SER A 703 19.06 -0.82 20.19
C SER A 703 17.84 -1.47 20.86
N SER A 704 16.70 -1.58 20.16
CA SER A 704 15.47 -2.21 20.64
C SER A 704 15.37 -3.72 20.38
N CYS A 705 16.10 -4.26 19.39
CA CYS A 705 15.95 -5.63 18.90
C CYS A 705 17.24 -6.46 19.03
N PRO A 706 17.73 -6.74 20.26
CA PRO A 706 19.03 -7.40 20.49
C PRO A 706 19.09 -8.85 19.98
N ASN A 707 17.95 -9.54 19.93
CA ASN A 707 17.84 -10.95 19.53
C ASN A 707 17.49 -11.15 18.04
N LEU A 708 17.58 -10.10 17.22
CA LEU A 708 17.25 -10.14 15.80
C LEU A 708 18.18 -11.11 15.04
N ARG A 709 17.58 -12.01 14.24
CA ARG A 709 18.26 -13.08 13.47
C ARG A 709 18.18 -12.85 11.97
N GLU A 710 17.05 -12.35 11.47
CA GLU A 710 16.81 -12.08 10.06
C GLU A 710 16.38 -10.63 9.86
N LEU A 711 17.14 -9.89 9.06
CA LEU A 711 16.85 -8.50 8.69
C LEU A 711 16.93 -8.33 7.17
N ASP A 712 15.87 -7.79 6.57
CA ASP A 712 15.83 -7.42 5.15
C ASP A 712 15.55 -5.92 4.99
N LEU A 713 16.54 -5.21 4.43
CA LEU A 713 16.54 -3.78 4.15
C LEU A 713 16.60 -3.50 2.63
N THR A 714 16.31 -4.49 1.78
CA THR A 714 16.41 -4.36 0.31
C THR A 714 15.72 -3.10 -0.21
N PHE A 715 16.37 -2.33 -1.08
CA PHE A 715 15.92 -1.01 -1.57
C PHE A 715 15.77 0.12 -0.51
N CYS A 716 16.27 -0.03 0.72
CA CYS A 716 16.44 1.11 1.64
C CYS A 716 17.64 1.97 1.21
N CYS A 717 17.47 2.78 0.17
CA CYS A 717 18.56 3.49 -0.53
C CYS A 717 19.19 4.66 0.24
N VAL A 718 18.51 5.19 1.26
CA VAL A 718 18.96 6.34 2.09
C VAL A 718 20.04 5.93 3.10
N LEU A 719 20.11 4.65 3.47
CA LEU A 719 21.05 4.13 4.47
C LEU A 719 22.51 4.29 4.04
N THR A 720 23.40 4.54 4.99
CA THR A 720 24.85 4.70 4.78
C THR A 720 25.66 3.57 5.44
N ASP A 721 26.98 3.54 5.22
CA ASP A 721 27.91 2.60 5.86
C ASP A 721 27.77 2.57 7.39
N ASN A 722 27.34 3.68 8.00
CA ASN A 722 27.17 3.83 9.44
C ASN A 722 25.97 3.01 9.99
N SER A 723 24.88 2.83 9.23
CA SER A 723 23.79 1.90 9.61
C SER A 723 24.31 0.49 9.92
N LEU A 724 25.26 0.00 9.13
CA LEU A 724 25.87 -1.32 9.30
C LEU A 724 26.93 -1.35 10.41
N ALA A 725 27.59 -0.21 10.67
CA ALA A 725 28.41 -0.03 11.86
C ALA A 725 27.57 -0.20 13.15
N ILE A 726 26.33 0.30 13.17
CA ILE A 726 25.43 0.17 14.32
C ILE A 726 24.85 -1.26 14.42
N LEU A 727 24.47 -1.88 13.30
CA LEU A 727 23.93 -3.24 13.29
C LEU A 727 24.92 -4.28 13.84
N TYR A 728 26.22 -4.21 13.52
CA TYR A 728 27.19 -5.14 14.12
C TYR A 728 27.43 -4.88 15.62
N LEU A 729 27.21 -3.64 16.09
CA LEU A 729 27.36 -3.29 17.51
C LEU A 729 26.24 -3.88 18.37
N CYS A 730 24.98 -3.79 17.95
CA CYS A 730 23.84 -4.21 18.76
C CYS A 730 23.32 -5.62 18.43
N CYS A 731 23.09 -5.96 17.15
CA CYS A 731 22.39 -7.18 16.72
C CYS A 731 23.34 -8.38 16.58
N LYS A 732 23.98 -8.81 17.69
CA LYS A 732 25.01 -9.88 17.68
C LYS A 732 24.52 -11.24 17.15
N TYR A 733 23.23 -11.52 17.24
CA TYR A 733 22.62 -12.80 16.87
C TYR A 733 22.12 -12.87 15.41
N LEU A 734 22.45 -11.88 14.58
CA LEU A 734 22.01 -11.82 13.19
C LEU A 734 22.64 -12.97 12.36
N THR A 735 21.79 -13.81 11.77
CA THR A 735 22.17 -14.97 10.95
C THR A 735 21.89 -14.77 9.45
N SER A 736 20.95 -13.89 9.10
CA SER A 736 20.60 -13.56 7.72
C SER A 736 20.41 -12.05 7.56
N LEU A 737 21.20 -11.43 6.68
CA LEU A 737 21.13 -10.01 6.36
C LEU A 737 20.97 -9.81 4.86
N ASN A 738 19.93 -9.08 4.45
CA ASN A 738 19.69 -8.71 3.06
C ASN A 738 19.75 -7.20 2.89
N LEU A 739 20.70 -6.74 2.07
CA LEU A 739 21.01 -5.33 1.77
C LEU A 739 20.98 -5.10 0.25
N SER A 740 20.25 -5.93 -0.49
CA SER A 740 20.20 -5.86 -1.95
C SER A 740 19.75 -4.47 -2.40
N PHE A 741 20.49 -3.89 -3.34
CA PHE A 741 20.30 -2.55 -3.90
C PHE A 741 20.46 -1.39 -2.88
N CYS A 742 20.97 -1.62 -1.67
CA CYS A 742 21.38 -0.57 -0.73
C CYS A 742 22.73 0.04 -1.15
N GLY A 743 22.78 0.66 -2.33
CA GLY A 743 24.02 1.13 -2.97
C GLY A 743 24.83 2.15 -2.16
N SER A 744 24.18 2.93 -1.29
CA SER A 744 24.83 3.86 -0.37
C SER A 744 25.30 3.20 0.94
N ALA A 745 24.66 2.12 1.39
CA ALA A 745 25.00 1.46 2.65
C ALA A 745 26.15 0.46 2.54
N VAL A 746 26.26 -0.25 1.41
CA VAL A 746 27.18 -1.38 1.28
C VAL A 746 28.44 -0.99 0.52
N SER A 747 29.56 -0.95 1.24
CA SER A 747 30.92 -0.75 0.74
C SER A 747 31.89 -1.72 1.40
N ASP A 748 33.13 -1.75 0.92
CA ASP A 748 34.19 -2.57 1.53
C ASP A 748 34.37 -2.31 3.03
N ASN A 749 34.18 -1.07 3.51
CA ASN A 749 34.27 -0.72 4.92
C ASN A 749 33.09 -1.26 5.76
N SER A 750 31.87 -1.19 5.22
CA SER A 750 30.71 -1.78 5.92
C SER A 750 30.69 -3.31 5.81
N LEU A 751 31.25 -3.90 4.73
CA LEU A 751 31.55 -5.33 4.64
C LEU A 751 32.54 -5.80 5.73
N VAL A 752 33.62 -5.04 5.97
CA VAL A 752 34.57 -5.32 7.08
C VAL A 752 33.92 -5.15 8.46
N SER A 753 32.93 -4.27 8.59
CA SER A 753 32.17 -4.11 9.83
C SER A 753 31.27 -5.32 10.09
N ILE A 754 30.47 -5.77 9.12
CA ILE A 754 29.58 -6.93 9.29
C ILE A 754 30.31 -8.28 9.26
N SER A 755 31.55 -8.36 8.73
CA SER A 755 32.37 -9.57 8.84
C SER A 755 32.64 -10.00 10.29
N ARG A 756 32.49 -9.07 11.25
CA ARG A 756 32.67 -9.28 12.69
C ARG A 756 31.42 -9.86 13.39
N LEU A 757 30.30 -10.02 12.69
CA LEU A 757 29.10 -10.67 13.24
C LEU A 757 29.38 -12.17 13.45
N PRO A 758 29.25 -12.71 14.69
CA PRO A 758 29.69 -14.07 15.00
C PRO A 758 28.82 -15.15 14.34
N TYR A 759 27.54 -14.88 14.10
CA TYR A 759 26.56 -15.88 13.63
C TYR A 759 26.01 -15.63 12.22
N LEU A 760 26.53 -14.65 11.47
CA LEU A 760 26.02 -14.29 10.15
C LEU A 760 26.33 -15.39 9.12
N GLU A 761 25.33 -16.20 8.78
CA GLU A 761 25.49 -17.31 7.82
C GLU A 761 25.14 -16.91 6.38
N LYS A 762 24.21 -15.97 6.21
CA LYS A 762 23.68 -15.54 4.91
C LYS A 762 23.76 -14.03 4.76
N LEU A 763 24.48 -13.57 3.74
CA LEU A 763 24.54 -12.17 3.34
C LEU A 763 24.10 -12.01 1.88
N LEU A 764 23.28 -11.02 1.58
CA LEU A 764 22.93 -10.64 0.22
C LEU A 764 23.21 -9.15 0.01
N VAL A 765 24.02 -8.83 -1.00
CA VAL A 765 24.39 -7.45 -1.37
C VAL A 765 24.21 -7.22 -2.88
N THR A 766 23.26 -7.94 -3.47
CA THR A 766 22.91 -7.89 -4.91
C THR A 766 22.73 -6.45 -5.38
N GLY A 767 23.42 -6.05 -6.46
CA GLY A 767 23.34 -4.69 -7.02
C GLY A 767 24.12 -3.61 -6.27
N CYS A 768 24.89 -3.93 -5.23
CA CYS A 768 25.66 -2.93 -4.49
C CYS A 768 26.95 -2.52 -5.24
N ILE A 769 26.90 -1.37 -5.93
CA ILE A 769 27.96 -0.84 -6.81
C ILE A 769 29.24 -0.34 -6.12
N ARG A 770 29.24 -0.22 -4.78
CA ARG A 770 30.40 0.18 -3.94
C ARG A 770 31.16 -1.02 -3.37
N VAL A 771 30.72 -2.26 -3.64
CA VAL A 771 31.43 -3.50 -3.27
C VAL A 771 32.53 -3.80 -4.29
N THR A 772 33.78 -3.92 -3.83
CA THR A 772 34.91 -4.36 -4.64
C THR A 772 35.36 -5.78 -4.26
N ARG A 773 36.25 -6.38 -5.04
CA ARG A 773 36.87 -7.67 -4.70
C ARG A 773 37.62 -7.60 -3.36
N GLN A 774 38.25 -6.47 -3.06
CA GLN A 774 38.98 -6.27 -1.81
C GLN A 774 38.05 -6.35 -0.58
N GLY A 775 36.84 -5.77 -0.66
CA GLY A 775 35.84 -5.90 0.40
C GLY A 775 35.29 -7.32 0.55
N VAL A 776 35.10 -8.03 -0.57
CA VAL A 776 34.64 -9.43 -0.58
C VAL A 776 35.68 -10.36 0.04
N ASP A 777 36.95 -10.26 -0.36
CA ASP A 777 38.01 -11.12 0.17
C ASP A 777 38.25 -10.85 1.68
N MET A 778 38.17 -9.58 2.11
CA MET A 778 38.23 -9.19 3.52
C MET A 778 37.01 -9.62 4.35
N LEU A 779 35.81 -9.65 3.76
CA LEU A 779 34.61 -10.20 4.39
C LEU A 779 34.77 -11.71 4.63
N LEU A 780 35.27 -12.43 3.62
CA LEU A 780 35.42 -13.87 3.65
C LEU A 780 36.51 -14.32 4.65
N SER A 781 37.66 -13.66 4.67
CA SER A 781 38.77 -13.99 5.58
C SER A 781 38.45 -13.72 7.06
N ASN A 782 37.76 -12.60 7.35
CA ASN A 782 37.48 -12.18 8.72
C ASN A 782 36.22 -12.83 9.33
N SER A 783 35.20 -13.13 8.52
CA SER A 783 34.02 -13.86 8.99
C SER A 783 34.38 -15.29 9.37
N LYS A 784 33.65 -15.85 10.34
CA LYS A 784 33.75 -17.25 10.79
C LYS A 784 32.58 -18.11 10.31
N SER A 785 31.46 -17.49 9.97
CA SER A 785 30.14 -18.13 9.89
C SER A 785 29.43 -18.00 8.53
N ILE A 786 29.85 -17.08 7.65
CA ILE A 786 29.22 -16.93 6.33
C ILE A 786 29.35 -18.21 5.51
N LYS A 787 28.20 -18.76 5.08
CA LYS A 787 28.04 -19.94 4.21
C LYS A 787 27.43 -19.58 2.85
N TYR A 788 26.68 -18.48 2.77
CA TYR A 788 26.03 -18.00 1.56
C TYR A 788 26.25 -16.49 1.40
N LEU A 789 26.72 -16.09 0.22
CA LEU A 789 26.94 -14.70 -0.17
C LEU A 789 26.33 -14.45 -1.56
N ASP A 790 25.49 -13.43 -1.70
CA ASP A 790 24.97 -13.00 -3.01
C ASP A 790 25.66 -11.70 -3.46
N LEU A 791 26.40 -11.78 -4.57
CA LEU A 791 27.11 -10.69 -5.25
C LEU A 791 26.51 -10.43 -6.64
N SER A 792 25.34 -10.99 -6.95
CA SER A 792 24.67 -10.81 -8.24
C SER A 792 24.58 -9.31 -8.58
N GLN A 793 24.89 -8.94 -9.82
CA GLN A 793 24.84 -7.54 -10.28
C GLN A 793 25.77 -6.55 -9.52
N CYS A 794 26.79 -7.01 -8.79
CA CYS A 794 27.86 -6.13 -8.26
C CYS A 794 28.98 -5.96 -9.31
N PRO A 795 28.98 -4.89 -10.15
CA PRO A 795 29.91 -4.78 -11.29
C PRO A 795 31.39 -4.70 -10.88
N ARG A 796 31.67 -4.28 -9.64
CA ARG A 796 33.03 -4.14 -9.09
C ARG A 796 33.48 -5.33 -8.23
N ALA A 797 32.66 -6.38 -8.06
CA ALA A 797 33.02 -7.54 -7.23
C ALA A 797 34.25 -8.32 -7.73
N ASN A 798 34.67 -8.12 -8.99
CA ASN A 798 35.91 -8.65 -9.56
C ASN A 798 36.98 -7.56 -9.83
N VAL A 799 36.83 -6.37 -9.23
CA VAL A 799 37.81 -5.28 -9.30
C VAL A 799 38.60 -5.25 -7.99
N TYR A 800 39.92 -5.38 -8.05
CA TYR A 800 40.82 -5.29 -6.90
C TYR A 800 41.78 -4.10 -7.11
N GLN A 801 41.78 -3.13 -6.19
CA GLN A 801 42.63 -1.92 -6.29
C GLN A 801 42.57 -1.18 -7.66
N GLY A 802 41.40 -1.24 -8.32
CA GLY A 802 41.17 -0.63 -9.64
C GLY A 802 41.51 -1.51 -10.85
N THR A 803 42.17 -2.65 -10.67
CA THR A 803 42.41 -3.64 -11.73
C THR A 803 41.31 -4.69 -11.76
N ASN A 804 40.97 -5.21 -12.94
CA ASN A 804 40.10 -6.39 -13.05
C ASN A 804 40.92 -7.64 -12.73
N VAL A 805 40.41 -8.49 -11.84
CA VAL A 805 40.95 -9.82 -11.54
C VAL A 805 39.98 -10.90 -11.99
N GLU A 806 40.45 -12.16 -12.01
CA GLU A 806 39.62 -13.28 -12.46
C GLU A 806 38.34 -13.45 -11.60
N PRO A 807 37.18 -13.68 -12.25
CA PRO A 807 35.95 -13.99 -11.54
C PRO A 807 36.07 -15.35 -10.84
N PHE A 808 35.39 -15.51 -9.71
CA PHE A 808 35.37 -16.80 -9.02
C PHE A 808 34.82 -17.92 -9.93
N GLU A 809 35.46 -19.10 -9.87
CA GLU A 809 35.08 -20.28 -10.65
C GLU A 809 33.63 -20.70 -10.36
N LYS A 810 32.76 -20.60 -11.38
CA LYS A 810 31.36 -21.04 -11.31
C LYS A 810 31.24 -22.49 -11.77
N LYS A 811 30.33 -23.26 -11.17
CA LYS A 811 29.97 -24.57 -11.71
C LYS A 811 29.32 -24.42 -13.11
N PRO A 812 29.69 -25.23 -14.11
CA PRO A 812 29.11 -25.17 -15.45
C PRO A 812 27.58 -25.16 -15.44
N GLY A 813 26.98 -24.25 -16.22
CA GLY A 813 25.53 -24.08 -16.30
C GLY A 813 24.87 -23.38 -15.09
N THR A 814 25.65 -22.87 -14.11
CA THR A 814 25.11 -22.22 -12.90
C THR A 814 25.68 -20.81 -12.69
N ARG A 815 25.05 -20.05 -11.79
CA ARG A 815 25.59 -18.78 -11.25
C ARG A 815 26.37 -18.95 -9.94
N ASP A 816 26.63 -20.20 -9.54
CA ASP A 816 27.15 -20.55 -8.22
C ASP A 816 28.65 -20.86 -8.28
N ALA A 817 29.44 -20.08 -7.56
CA ALA A 817 30.80 -20.46 -7.16
C ALA A 817 30.78 -21.08 -5.76
N TYR A 818 31.71 -22.00 -5.49
CA TYR A 818 31.85 -22.69 -4.20
C TYR A 818 33.28 -22.53 -3.70
N LEU A 819 33.51 -21.54 -2.83
CA LEU A 819 34.83 -21.17 -2.34
C LEU A 819 35.18 -21.92 -1.07
N LYS A 820 36.41 -22.46 -1.00
CA LYS A 820 36.99 -22.99 0.23
C LYS A 820 37.84 -21.91 0.89
N VAL A 821 37.42 -21.42 2.07
CA VAL A 821 37.91 -20.16 2.65
C VAL A 821 38.78 -20.41 3.90
N SER A 822 40.06 -20.09 3.76
CA SER A 822 41.04 -19.98 4.86
C SER A 822 40.74 -18.74 5.74
N PRO A 823 40.98 -18.77 7.07
CA PRO A 823 41.63 -19.82 7.86
C PRO A 823 40.66 -20.86 8.48
N PHE A 824 39.36 -20.75 8.24
CA PHE A 824 38.34 -21.59 8.90
C PHE A 824 37.92 -22.83 8.08
N ASP A 825 38.63 -23.12 6.99
CA ASP A 825 38.46 -24.25 6.05
C ASP A 825 37.04 -24.45 5.48
N ARG A 826 36.16 -23.45 5.64
CA ARG A 826 34.73 -23.55 5.36
C ARG A 826 34.40 -23.39 3.88
N ILE A 827 33.33 -24.04 3.44
CA ILE A 827 32.78 -23.88 2.08
C ILE A 827 31.74 -22.77 2.08
N VAL A 828 31.93 -21.77 1.22
CA VAL A 828 31.01 -20.65 1.01
C VAL A 828 30.42 -20.74 -0.40
N LYS A 829 29.10 -20.79 -0.51
CA LYS A 829 28.41 -20.57 -1.79
C LYS A 829 28.39 -19.06 -2.07
N VAL A 830 28.92 -18.66 -3.23
CA VAL A 830 28.87 -17.28 -3.74
C VAL A 830 28.03 -17.27 -5.02
N VAL A 831 27.04 -16.38 -5.10
CA VAL A 831 26.17 -16.20 -6.29
C VAL A 831 26.61 -14.96 -7.07
N LEU A 832 26.68 -15.09 -8.40
CA LEU A 832 27.35 -14.15 -9.32
C LEU A 832 26.56 -13.95 -10.62
#